data_AF-A0A1H4CW65-F1
#
_entry.id   AF-A0A1H4CW65-F1
#
_cell.length_a   1.000
_cell.length_b   1.000
_cell.length_c   1.000
_cell.angle_alpha   90.00
_cell.angle_beta   90.00
_cell.angle_gamma   90.00
#
_symmetry.space_group_name_H-M   'P 1'
#
loop_
_entity.id
_entity.type
_entity.pdbx_description
1 polymer ?
#
loop_
_entity_poly.entity_id
_entity_poly.type
_entity_poly.pdbx_seq_one_letter_code
_entity_poly.pdbx_strand_id
1 'polypeptide(L)'
;MKKMKKATKKVVALGMTFAMLAGVPGGSLKAFAANGQNSNQTASAVSRSSIHDGAILHAFSWNFNTIKEKMPEIAAAGYTAVQTSPINECLSIYPGLKLNGTTNEEGKWYFHYQPTDWVIGNYQLGSRDEFKAMCDEAEKYGVGVIVDIDPNHTTPTFDQVSQNLIDAAGDKLEDLYHIGKMSGDMNYSDRVSVTYDVMGGLPDVDTENPGFQQYFYEFLNDCIACGADGFRIDTAKHIALPDDGVAKEYEGQEDRNNFYPNMKTAIDEYGSKDYADLFVYGEVLDGDASRLAAYQDMLGGTCASNYGGTIRNAVDSQNVSVKSLSGYKISDDTSTGNVYKADSNKLVTWVESHDNYINDKSYNEIDDTEVILGWAIITARADGTPLFFSRPDGSSASNPFGNNLIGPAGSDIYKAPEVVAVNKFRTAMEGEAENLRNPSGNSSVLMIERGDKGVVIVNASDANFELDSETNLADGTYIDSVEGHDSLYTVVEGNMFGTVPAKSVVVLDTLADGDYSTLFFHNTNHWSSVSADALGTDYPAEAQAYDWYKVTIPAEAFTVVFKGDGEQSAEFNITKDSGKYMTAATDKLYGSKAEAEEDLGITTKTVYFLNTEEWRPANAYAWLDDGTQLLGGWPGMAAQSDEGYWVKTSVKYQGDEDFSIIFNGDDGQTVDVRMDDMSKNYIAVTEVKDDGKREVTKFASKAEAEEATGIGSGTITVHYYDAAGWGKVGVYTWGDAQVGEWPGKLCEDEGDGWYKATINAGPSSNLNIIFNNYATGDEEGHQTDDMRADSLKNVYFIGASYKYGSKTAALKALESGTLKLQKGDPTPTTGEKVDREIGEEAPLADDETRVYIKLDDEGYAKGANLYCWTEGDKNVEYFGGWPGKAMTHIGNNWYSINVKNEMLFSEEKDLEEELLESEDLEEEELEEALTEEDTDEESTDVESEDADVTDEETAETETETEDAAEAEEDSESLVEEITDTLASFFNVLVSAFSPLEAQAADYQLFKDGIHLITNNNDGFQEDDVQVRFTTVRPSESELNPVKEEPVEVEPETPAPSEPATEVPTEPETPAPETPAAAEPVVTPSEPVATTPATSPESNNNGSQTPAQPAASTGNSSNAGASAPQSASQSTSVTTATSAPTTVAIADTQTPTAAPEITVASQPTKTAAATPKKTKSVAVKSESTNDENVSESEETVEADSKLEDEVEDTAEEVVDETTTADEAEETIEEEAVPQAAVESGFNPAILIAIILVVAAAGAAGVVVYRKK
;
A
#
# COMPACT_ATOMS: atom_id res chain seq x y z
N MET A 1 14.94 -0.86 59.09
CA MET A 1 15.01 0.56 58.67
C MET A 1 14.99 0.57 57.13
N LYS A 2 14.29 1.46 56.42
CA LYS A 2 14.61 2.87 56.09
C LYS A 2 15.94 3.08 55.33
N LYS A 3 15.82 3.43 54.03
CA LYS A 3 16.86 3.83 53.03
C LYS A 3 17.81 2.71 52.58
N MET A 4 18.09 2.41 51.29
CA MET A 4 18.17 3.12 49.97
C MET A 4 19.58 3.50 49.50
N LYS A 5 19.91 3.06 48.27
CA LYS A 5 20.81 3.62 47.22
C LYS A 5 22.24 4.11 47.58
N LYS A 6 23.26 3.43 47.01
CA LYS A 6 24.35 3.93 46.11
C LYS A 6 25.39 2.78 45.91
N ALA A 7 25.73 2.32 44.70
CA ALA A 7 26.46 2.93 43.56
C ALA A 7 27.99 2.60 43.61
N THR A 8 28.72 2.20 42.55
CA THR A 8 28.39 1.79 41.15
C THR A 8 29.48 0.86 40.56
N LYS A 9 29.14 0.14 39.48
CA LYS A 9 29.96 -0.67 38.53
C LYS A 9 31.06 0.14 37.75
N LYS A 10 31.73 -0.58 36.83
CA LYS A 10 32.70 -0.20 35.78
C LYS A 10 34.18 -0.18 36.23
N VAL A 11 35.16 -0.52 35.39
CA VAL A 11 35.13 -1.21 34.08
C VAL A 11 35.57 -2.69 34.28
N VAL A 12 36.18 -3.51 33.40
CA VAL A 12 36.72 -3.44 32.03
C VAL A 12 36.41 -4.79 31.33
N ALA A 13 36.15 -4.79 30.02
CA ALA A 13 36.29 -5.97 29.15
C ALA A 13 36.65 -5.51 27.73
N LEU A 14 37.67 -6.12 27.11
CA LEU A 14 38.07 -5.85 25.73
C LEU A 14 38.85 -7.05 25.16
N GLY A 15 38.53 -7.44 23.92
CA GLY A 15 39.39 -8.30 23.11
C GLY A 15 38.71 -9.54 22.51
N MET A 16 38.19 -9.40 21.28
CA MET A 16 38.46 -10.34 20.17
C MET A 16 37.82 -9.82 18.86
N THR A 17 38.60 -9.09 18.05
CA THR A 17 38.24 -8.80 16.64
C THR A 17 39.51 -8.51 15.84
N PHE A 18 40.13 -9.54 15.25
CA PHE A 18 41.13 -9.35 14.17
C PHE A 18 41.45 -10.67 13.42
N ALA A 19 40.63 -11.00 12.43
CA ALA A 19 40.95 -11.96 11.36
C ALA A 19 40.08 -11.66 10.13
N MET A 20 40.65 -11.82 8.93
CA MET A 20 40.01 -11.62 7.61
C MET A 20 39.65 -10.17 7.20
N LEU A 21 40.68 -9.39 6.83
CA LEU A 21 40.52 -8.41 5.75
C LEU A 21 41.84 -8.29 4.95
N ALA A 22 41.88 -8.87 3.75
CA ALA A 22 43.04 -8.82 2.85
C ALA A 22 42.62 -9.05 1.38
N GLY A 23 42.25 -7.98 0.66
CA GLY A 23 41.79 -8.16 -0.73
C GLY A 23 41.40 -6.93 -1.58
N VAL A 24 41.40 -5.69 -1.05
CA VAL A 24 40.96 -4.50 -1.81
C VAL A 24 42.01 -3.38 -1.73
N PRO A 25 42.32 -2.64 -2.82
CA PRO A 25 43.29 -1.54 -2.80
C PRO A 25 42.86 -0.35 -1.93
N GLY A 26 43.80 0.25 -1.21
CA GLY A 26 43.52 1.33 -0.26
C GLY A 26 43.20 2.67 -0.94
N GLY A 27 41.98 3.16 -0.73
CA GLY A 27 41.54 4.52 -1.06
C GLY A 27 40.54 5.09 -0.06
N SER A 28 39.42 4.39 0.18
CA SER A 28 38.23 4.93 0.86
C SER A 28 38.22 4.85 2.39
N LEU A 29 39.19 4.15 3.01
CA LEU A 29 39.17 3.76 4.43
C LEU A 29 39.54 4.87 5.44
N LYS A 30 39.36 6.15 5.08
CA LYS A 30 39.64 7.30 5.96
C LYS A 30 38.43 8.16 6.36
N ALA A 31 37.29 8.02 5.70
CA ALA A 31 36.07 8.72 6.10
C ALA A 31 35.48 8.16 7.41
N PHE A 32 35.41 6.83 7.53
CA PHE A 32 34.80 6.11 8.66
C PHE A 32 35.51 6.20 10.02
N ALA A 33 36.57 7.02 10.16
CA ALA A 33 37.41 7.07 11.36
C ALA A 33 37.29 8.38 12.17
N ALA A 34 36.35 9.26 11.84
CA ALA A 34 36.25 10.61 12.41
C ALA A 34 35.10 10.81 13.40
N ASN A 35 33.92 10.19 13.18
CA ASN A 35 32.76 10.38 14.07
C ASN A 35 32.83 9.45 15.30
N GLY A 36 32.47 10.00 16.47
CA GLY A 36 32.85 9.43 17.76
C GLY A 36 32.01 8.24 18.24
N GLN A 37 32.53 7.01 18.10
CA GLN A 37 32.03 5.88 18.88
C GLN A 37 32.33 6.06 20.38
N ASN A 38 31.34 6.50 21.16
CA ASN A 38 31.46 6.52 22.62
C ASN A 38 30.15 6.22 23.39
N SER A 39 29.29 5.39 22.80
CA SER A 39 28.05 4.90 23.43
C SER A 39 27.94 3.39 23.33
N ASN A 40 28.70 2.67 24.18
CA ASN A 40 28.29 1.33 24.60
C ASN A 40 26.98 1.47 25.40
N GLN A 41 25.84 1.51 24.71
CA GLN A 41 24.54 1.28 25.33
C GLN A 41 24.64 -0.03 26.12
N THR A 42 24.21 0.00 27.37
CA THR A 42 23.90 -1.24 28.08
C THR A 42 22.54 -1.65 27.56
N ALA A 43 22.45 -2.83 26.95
CA ALA A 43 21.20 -3.34 26.38
C ALA A 43 20.03 -3.09 27.34
N SER A 44 18.97 -2.46 26.83
CA SER A 44 17.76 -2.28 27.61
C SER A 44 17.13 -3.64 27.91
N ALA A 45 16.34 -3.72 28.98
CA ALA A 45 15.39 -4.81 29.09
C ALA A 45 14.31 -4.61 28.02
N VAL A 46 13.97 -5.68 27.30
CA VAL A 46 12.79 -5.69 26.41
C VAL A 46 11.53 -5.55 27.25
N SER A 47 10.56 -4.80 26.73
CA SER A 47 9.27 -4.50 27.37
C SER A 47 8.26 -4.02 26.33
N ARG A 48 6.95 -4.19 26.59
CA ARG A 48 5.89 -3.63 25.73
C ARG A 48 6.11 -2.15 25.38
N SER A 49 6.53 -1.32 26.33
CA SER A 49 6.81 0.11 26.09
C SER A 49 8.02 0.31 25.18
N SER A 50 9.16 -0.35 25.43
CA SER A 50 10.32 -0.20 24.54
C SER A 50 10.07 -0.68 23.11
N ILE A 51 9.12 -1.61 22.91
CA ILE A 51 8.65 -1.99 21.57
C ILE A 51 7.72 -0.90 21.00
N HIS A 52 6.70 -0.48 21.76
CA HIS A 52 5.74 0.55 21.34
C HIS A 52 6.39 1.89 20.96
N ASP A 53 7.27 2.38 21.84
CA ASP A 53 7.94 3.67 21.76
C ASP A 53 9.16 3.63 20.83
N GLY A 54 9.58 2.44 20.39
CA GLY A 54 10.65 2.22 19.42
C GLY A 54 10.11 1.80 18.04
N ALA A 55 10.94 1.15 17.23
CA ALA A 55 10.61 0.74 15.86
C ALA A 55 10.77 -0.77 15.67
N ILE A 56 9.90 -1.37 14.84
CA ILE A 56 9.88 -2.81 14.55
C ILE A 56 10.42 -3.05 13.13
N LEU A 57 11.33 -4.02 12.97
CA LEU A 57 11.71 -4.55 11.65
C LEU A 57 10.84 -5.75 11.30
N HIS A 58 10.07 -5.71 10.22
CA HIS A 58 9.47 -6.92 9.65
C HIS A 58 10.52 -7.65 8.80
N ALA A 59 11.13 -8.68 9.39
CA ALA A 59 12.09 -9.58 8.74
C ALA A 59 11.34 -10.63 7.90
N PHE A 60 10.52 -10.14 6.97
CA PHE A 60 9.58 -10.93 6.18
C PHE A 60 10.31 -12.04 5.39
N SER A 61 9.91 -13.29 5.61
CA SER A 61 10.53 -14.49 5.01
C SER A 61 12.03 -14.68 5.30
N TRP A 62 12.62 -14.00 6.31
CA TRP A 62 13.99 -14.28 6.77
C TRP A 62 13.98 -15.52 7.69
N ASN A 63 14.90 -16.46 7.51
CA ASN A 63 15.00 -17.63 8.41
C ASN A 63 15.62 -17.25 9.77
N PHE A 64 15.40 -18.08 10.80
CA PHE A 64 15.83 -17.76 12.17
C PHE A 64 17.35 -17.58 12.31
N ASN A 65 18.16 -18.31 11.54
CA ASN A 65 19.62 -18.16 11.54
C ASN A 65 20.06 -16.84 10.89
N THR A 66 19.37 -16.38 9.85
CA THR A 66 19.62 -15.08 9.21
C THR A 66 19.25 -13.92 10.14
N ILE A 67 18.06 -13.95 10.76
CA ILE A 67 17.67 -12.92 11.76
C ILE A 67 18.70 -12.87 12.90
N LYS A 68 19.15 -14.04 13.37
CA LYS A 68 20.18 -14.17 14.40
C LYS A 68 21.55 -13.62 13.96
N GLU A 69 22.01 -13.92 12.75
CA GLU A 69 23.26 -13.36 12.21
C GLU A 69 23.18 -11.84 12.11
N LYS A 70 22.03 -11.31 11.69
CA LYS A 70 21.79 -9.89 11.49
C LYS A 70 21.41 -9.12 12.74
N MET A 71 21.16 -9.79 13.88
CA MET A 71 20.85 -9.15 15.15
C MET A 71 21.77 -7.98 15.56
N PRO A 72 23.11 -8.02 15.34
CA PRO A 72 23.99 -6.89 15.61
C PRO A 72 23.77 -5.70 14.65
N GLU A 73 23.41 -5.98 13.39
CA GLU A 73 23.10 -4.96 12.37
C GLU A 73 21.72 -4.32 12.65
N ILE A 74 20.71 -5.15 12.97
CA ILE A 74 19.35 -4.73 13.37
C ILE A 74 19.41 -3.82 14.60
N ALA A 75 20.14 -4.21 15.64
CA ALA A 75 20.31 -3.39 16.85
C ALA A 75 21.10 -2.10 16.58
N ALA A 76 22.14 -2.15 15.73
CA ALA A 76 22.89 -0.95 15.33
C ALA A 76 22.04 0.03 14.49
N ALA A 77 21.05 -0.49 13.76
CA ALA A 77 20.04 0.27 13.03
C ALA A 77 18.93 0.87 13.93
N GLY A 78 18.91 0.56 15.23
CA GLY A 78 18.02 1.19 16.21
C GLY A 78 16.62 0.59 16.31
N TYR A 79 16.37 -0.58 15.73
CA TYR A 79 15.12 -1.31 15.97
C TYR A 79 15.07 -1.85 17.40
N THR A 80 13.89 -1.77 18.03
CA THR A 80 13.63 -2.31 19.37
C THR A 80 12.90 -3.64 19.35
N ALA A 81 12.35 -4.05 18.19
CA ALA A 81 11.87 -5.39 17.95
C ALA A 81 12.10 -5.86 16.51
N VAL A 82 12.08 -7.18 16.31
CA VAL A 82 11.96 -7.83 15.01
C VAL A 82 10.66 -8.65 14.98
N GLN A 83 9.93 -8.59 13.87
CA GLN A 83 8.80 -9.45 13.57
C GLN A 83 9.23 -10.53 12.58
N THR A 84 8.95 -11.79 12.89
CA THR A 84 9.12 -12.93 11.96
C THR A 84 7.89 -13.09 11.08
N SER A 85 7.99 -13.85 9.98
CA SER A 85 6.83 -14.52 9.36
C SER A 85 6.34 -15.70 10.24
N PRO A 86 5.18 -16.34 9.92
CA PRO A 86 4.61 -17.42 10.72
C PRO A 86 5.58 -18.57 10.99
N ILE A 87 5.68 -18.96 12.26
CA ILE A 87 6.70 -19.92 12.75
C ILE A 87 6.16 -21.33 13.02
N ASN A 88 4.86 -21.54 12.83
CA ASN A 88 4.13 -22.81 12.89
C ASN A 88 4.51 -23.75 11.72
N GLU A 89 4.16 -25.04 11.83
CA GLU A 89 4.22 -25.97 10.70
C GLU A 89 3.22 -25.51 9.63
N CYS A 90 3.72 -25.43 8.40
CA CYS A 90 3.03 -24.84 7.25
C CYS A 90 3.11 -25.79 6.03
N LEU A 91 2.34 -25.50 4.98
CA LEU A 91 2.19 -26.37 3.81
C LEU A 91 3.53 -26.76 3.14
N SER A 92 4.04 -27.94 3.50
CA SER A 92 5.40 -28.42 3.16
C SER A 92 5.43 -29.48 2.03
N ILE A 93 4.48 -29.43 1.09
CA ILE A 93 4.38 -30.40 -0.02
C ILE A 93 5.51 -30.28 -1.06
N TYR A 94 6.27 -29.17 -1.06
CA TYR A 94 7.39 -28.94 -1.97
C TYR A 94 8.61 -28.35 -1.25
N PRO A 95 9.85 -28.71 -1.63
CA PRO A 95 11.07 -28.22 -1.00
C PRO A 95 11.51 -26.83 -1.49
N GLY A 96 10.69 -26.15 -2.29
CA GLY A 96 11.03 -24.90 -2.95
C GLY A 96 11.09 -23.69 -2.01
N LEU A 97 12.09 -22.83 -2.22
CA LEU A 97 12.40 -21.66 -1.38
C LEU A 97 12.44 -20.34 -2.18
N LYS A 98 11.76 -20.24 -3.33
CA LYS A 98 11.49 -18.92 -3.93
C LYS A 98 10.42 -18.16 -3.14
N LEU A 99 10.49 -16.83 -3.12
CA LEU A 99 9.41 -15.98 -2.61
C LEU A 99 8.16 -16.12 -3.50
N ASN A 100 8.36 -16.00 -4.80
CA ASN A 100 7.31 -16.21 -5.81
C ASN A 100 7.89 -17.03 -6.96
N GLY A 101 7.80 -18.35 -6.85
CA GLY A 101 8.03 -19.26 -7.98
C GLY A 101 6.88 -19.24 -8.98
N THR A 102 7.14 -19.69 -10.22
CA THR A 102 6.10 -19.80 -11.24
C THR A 102 5.20 -21.01 -10.97
N THR A 103 5.79 -22.13 -10.53
CA THR A 103 5.07 -23.32 -10.06
C THR A 103 5.21 -23.47 -8.54
N ASN A 104 4.51 -24.44 -7.94
CA ASN A 104 4.54 -24.65 -6.49
C ASN A 104 5.83 -25.36 -6.04
N GLU A 105 6.42 -26.19 -6.91
CA GLU A 105 7.69 -26.88 -6.73
C GLU A 105 8.86 -25.92 -6.44
N GLU A 106 8.79 -24.71 -6.98
CA GLU A 106 9.82 -23.68 -6.83
C GLU A 106 9.77 -22.92 -5.49
N GLY A 107 8.62 -22.94 -4.80
CA GLY A 107 8.40 -22.25 -3.52
C GLY A 107 7.53 -20.99 -3.62
N LYS A 108 6.82 -20.70 -2.52
CA LYS A 108 5.88 -19.59 -2.36
C LYS A 108 5.97 -19.03 -0.94
N TRP A 109 5.95 -17.70 -0.79
CA TRP A 109 5.92 -17.01 0.50
C TRP A 109 4.61 -17.27 1.27
N TYR A 110 3.49 -17.39 0.55
CA TYR A 110 2.16 -17.56 1.15
C TYR A 110 1.92 -18.97 1.72
N PHE A 111 2.87 -19.91 1.56
CA PHE A 111 2.80 -21.19 2.25
C PHE A 111 2.98 -21.03 3.77
N HIS A 112 3.69 -20.00 4.25
CA HIS A 112 3.72 -19.68 5.69
C HIS A 112 2.31 -19.51 6.27
N TYR A 113 1.43 -18.80 5.55
CA TYR A 113 0.04 -18.49 5.92
C TYR A 113 -0.95 -19.62 5.59
N GLN A 114 -0.45 -20.86 5.51
CA GLN A 114 -1.26 -22.06 5.35
C GLN A 114 -0.86 -23.12 6.39
N PRO A 115 -1.36 -23.00 7.64
CA PRO A 115 -1.07 -23.95 8.72
C PRO A 115 -1.37 -25.40 8.38
N THR A 116 -0.47 -26.28 8.82
CA THR A 116 -0.67 -27.74 8.89
C THR A 116 -0.68 -28.24 10.34
N ASP A 117 0.13 -27.64 11.23
CA ASP A 117 0.05 -27.84 12.68
C ASP A 117 0.56 -26.60 13.44
N TRP A 118 -0.02 -26.28 14.60
CA TRP A 118 0.47 -25.19 15.46
C TRP A 118 1.57 -25.71 16.40
N VAL A 119 2.70 -26.05 15.80
CA VAL A 119 3.95 -26.44 16.46
C VAL A 119 5.10 -25.62 15.87
N ILE A 120 6.04 -25.15 16.69
CA ILE A 120 7.11 -24.26 16.21
C ILE A 120 8.09 -25.03 15.30
N GLY A 121 8.24 -24.53 14.07
CA GLY A 121 9.25 -24.90 13.09
C GLY A 121 8.64 -25.23 11.74
N ASN A 122 9.25 -24.78 10.65
CA ASN A 122 8.87 -25.15 9.30
C ASN A 122 10.07 -25.18 8.35
N TYR A 123 9.86 -25.74 7.15
CA TYR A 123 10.94 -25.97 6.19
C TYR A 123 11.51 -24.68 5.58
N GLN A 124 10.81 -23.55 5.72
CA GLN A 124 11.15 -22.25 5.15
C GLN A 124 11.97 -21.37 6.11
N LEU A 125 11.59 -21.33 7.40
CA LEU A 125 12.21 -20.46 8.41
C LEU A 125 13.16 -21.19 9.37
N GLY A 126 13.05 -22.53 9.49
CA GLY A 126 13.91 -23.37 10.31
C GLY A 126 13.18 -24.01 11.50
N SER A 127 13.95 -24.60 12.42
CA SER A 127 13.43 -25.38 13.55
C SER A 127 13.18 -24.55 14.83
N ARG A 128 12.39 -25.11 15.75
CA ARG A 128 12.18 -24.57 17.11
C ARG A 128 13.46 -24.21 17.85
N ASP A 129 14.49 -25.05 17.78
CA ASP A 129 15.76 -24.80 18.46
C ASP A 129 16.53 -23.62 17.83
N GLU A 130 16.35 -23.37 16.53
CA GLU A 130 16.91 -22.21 15.83
C GLU A 130 16.12 -20.93 16.13
N PHE A 131 14.78 -21.00 16.18
CA PHE A 131 13.94 -19.91 16.68
C PHE A 131 14.33 -19.52 18.12
N LYS A 132 14.43 -20.51 19.01
CA LYS A 132 14.84 -20.31 20.41
C LYS A 132 16.25 -19.70 20.51
N ALA A 133 17.17 -20.15 19.66
CA ALA A 133 18.53 -19.64 19.59
C ALA A 133 18.68 -18.29 18.87
N MET A 134 17.63 -17.81 18.19
CA MET A 134 17.49 -16.44 17.65
C MET A 134 16.97 -15.50 18.75
N CYS A 135 15.94 -15.91 19.51
CA CYS A 135 15.48 -15.17 20.69
C CYS A 135 16.60 -14.99 21.74
N ASP A 136 17.39 -16.05 22.01
CA ASP A 136 18.57 -15.99 22.89
C ASP A 136 19.71 -15.09 22.34
N GLU A 137 19.64 -14.65 21.09
CA GLU A 137 20.52 -13.62 20.53
C GLU A 137 19.90 -12.23 20.70
N ALA A 138 18.61 -12.07 20.39
CA ALA A 138 17.87 -10.82 20.50
C ALA A 138 17.93 -10.21 21.92
N GLU A 139 17.75 -11.04 22.98
CA GLU A 139 17.84 -10.61 24.38
C GLU A 139 19.20 -9.93 24.70
N LYS A 140 20.31 -10.37 24.09
CA LYS A 140 21.66 -9.82 24.34
C LYS A 140 21.80 -8.38 23.85
N TYR A 141 21.05 -8.02 22.81
CA TYR A 141 21.04 -6.69 22.22
C TYR A 141 19.90 -5.80 22.77
N GLY A 142 18.92 -6.40 23.44
CA GLY A 142 17.72 -5.69 23.92
C GLY A 142 16.66 -5.48 22.83
N VAL A 143 16.68 -6.35 21.81
CA VAL A 143 15.68 -6.39 20.73
C VAL A 143 14.63 -7.43 21.10
N GLY A 144 13.35 -7.07 21.04
CA GLY A 144 12.24 -8.01 21.27
C GLY A 144 11.89 -8.84 20.05
N VAL A 145 11.27 -10.01 20.26
CA VAL A 145 10.78 -10.86 19.17
C VAL A 145 9.25 -10.86 19.13
N ILE A 146 8.68 -10.34 18.04
CA ILE A 146 7.26 -10.43 17.71
C ILE A 146 7.08 -11.63 16.78
N VAL A 147 6.15 -12.52 17.11
CA VAL A 147 5.82 -13.69 16.29
C VAL A 147 4.53 -13.41 15.51
N ASP A 148 4.56 -13.65 14.21
CA ASP A 148 3.35 -13.68 13.39
C ASP A 148 2.60 -15.01 13.62
N ILE A 149 1.29 -14.94 13.88
CA ILE A 149 0.45 -16.08 14.26
C ILE A 149 -0.90 -16.03 13.53
N ASP A 150 -1.39 -17.19 13.10
CA ASP A 150 -2.46 -17.37 12.11
C ASP A 150 -3.64 -18.25 12.59
N PRO A 151 -4.31 -17.92 13.72
CA PRO A 151 -5.35 -18.77 14.32
C PRO A 151 -6.65 -18.93 13.51
N ASN A 152 -6.87 -18.18 12.43
CA ASN A 152 -8.16 -18.14 11.74
C ASN A 152 -8.41 -19.37 10.83
N HIS A 153 -7.38 -19.89 10.18
CA HIS A 153 -7.54 -20.83 9.06
C HIS A 153 -6.40 -21.85 8.97
N THR A 154 -6.61 -22.90 8.17
CA THR A 154 -5.55 -23.86 7.80
C THR A 154 -5.24 -23.79 6.30
N THR A 155 -4.31 -24.63 5.83
CA THR A 155 -4.27 -24.98 4.40
C THR A 155 -5.61 -25.60 3.95
N PRO A 156 -6.06 -25.37 2.69
CA PRO A 156 -7.11 -26.17 2.04
C PRO A 156 -6.65 -27.59 1.67
N THR A 157 -5.36 -27.90 1.80
CA THR A 157 -4.77 -29.22 1.53
C THR A 157 -5.03 -30.17 2.71
N PHE A 158 -6.30 -30.57 2.89
CA PHE A 158 -6.80 -31.26 4.09
C PHE A 158 -6.04 -32.53 4.52
N ASP A 159 -5.41 -33.26 3.59
CA ASP A 159 -4.61 -34.45 3.90
C ASP A 159 -3.24 -34.12 4.53
N GLN A 160 -2.85 -32.84 4.54
CA GLN A 160 -1.65 -32.31 5.20
C GLN A 160 -1.95 -31.71 6.58
N VAL A 161 -3.23 -31.56 6.96
CA VAL A 161 -3.62 -31.06 8.30
C VAL A 161 -3.32 -32.13 9.36
N SER A 162 -2.65 -31.73 10.43
CA SER A 162 -2.14 -32.65 11.45
C SER A 162 -3.25 -33.38 12.20
N GLN A 163 -3.06 -34.69 12.37
CA GLN A 163 -3.96 -35.51 13.19
C GLN A 163 -3.95 -35.05 14.67
N ASN A 164 -2.87 -34.45 15.18
CA ASN A 164 -2.83 -33.94 16.56
C ASN A 164 -3.86 -32.81 16.75
N LEU A 165 -3.93 -31.91 15.78
CA LEU A 165 -4.84 -30.77 15.74
C LEU A 165 -6.31 -31.23 15.56
N ILE A 166 -6.54 -32.22 14.70
CA ILE A 166 -7.85 -32.86 14.50
C ILE A 166 -8.34 -33.57 15.76
N ASP A 167 -7.45 -34.33 16.42
CA ASP A 167 -7.73 -35.01 17.70
C ASP A 167 -7.98 -33.99 18.83
N ALA A 168 -7.30 -32.83 18.81
CA ALA A 168 -7.53 -31.76 19.77
C ALA A 168 -8.91 -31.09 19.60
N ALA A 169 -9.37 -30.90 18.35
CA ALA A 169 -10.65 -30.26 18.05
C ALA A 169 -11.87 -31.19 18.27
N GLY A 170 -11.81 -32.46 17.88
CA GLY A 170 -12.98 -33.36 18.03
C GLY A 170 -12.89 -34.80 17.54
N ASP A 171 -11.70 -35.35 17.29
CA ASP A 171 -11.45 -36.64 16.61
C ASP A 171 -11.84 -36.66 15.10
N LYS A 172 -12.37 -35.56 14.52
CA LYS A 172 -12.72 -35.47 13.09
C LYS A 172 -12.37 -34.10 12.51
N LEU A 173 -11.96 -34.11 11.23
CA LEU A 173 -11.57 -32.92 10.48
C LEU A 173 -12.69 -31.86 10.44
N GLU A 174 -13.95 -32.28 10.33
CA GLU A 174 -15.09 -31.34 10.27
C GLU A 174 -15.41 -30.69 11.62
N ASP A 175 -14.85 -31.16 12.74
CA ASP A 175 -15.03 -30.54 14.06
C ASP A 175 -13.97 -29.46 14.37
N LEU A 176 -12.97 -29.28 13.50
CA LEU A 176 -11.98 -28.20 13.56
C LEU A 176 -12.50 -26.88 12.97
N TYR A 177 -13.48 -26.94 12.06
CA TYR A 177 -13.94 -25.80 11.27
C TYR A 177 -15.35 -25.35 11.66
N HIS A 178 -15.67 -24.08 11.40
CA HIS A 178 -17.04 -23.60 11.56
C HIS A 178 -18.01 -24.43 10.70
N ILE A 179 -19.28 -24.57 11.12
CA ILE A 179 -20.25 -25.51 10.53
C ILE A 179 -20.45 -25.23 9.03
N GLY A 180 -19.89 -26.12 8.20
CA GLY A 180 -19.95 -26.04 6.74
C GLY A 180 -18.92 -25.11 6.09
N LYS A 181 -17.89 -24.65 6.83
CA LYS A 181 -16.92 -23.61 6.40
C LYS A 181 -15.54 -24.18 6.03
N MET A 182 -15.53 -25.41 5.52
CA MET A 182 -14.37 -26.01 4.86
C MET A 182 -14.18 -25.47 3.43
N SER A 183 -15.23 -24.90 2.83
CA SER A 183 -15.19 -24.14 1.59
C SER A 183 -16.40 -23.22 1.50
N GLY A 184 -16.31 -22.15 0.72
CA GLY A 184 -17.36 -21.15 0.55
C GLY A 184 -16.79 -19.79 0.14
N ASP A 185 -17.67 -18.80 0.06
CA ASP A 185 -17.35 -17.41 -0.22
C ASP A 185 -17.75 -16.53 0.99
N MET A 186 -17.01 -15.45 1.23
CA MET A 186 -17.26 -14.48 2.31
C MET A 186 -17.96 -13.22 1.77
N ASN A 187 -18.98 -12.74 2.49
CA ASN A 187 -19.55 -11.41 2.26
C ASN A 187 -18.88 -10.38 3.19
N TYR A 188 -17.91 -9.65 2.67
CA TYR A 188 -17.18 -8.60 3.40
C TYR A 188 -18.04 -7.47 4.00
N SER A 189 -19.29 -7.30 3.53
CA SER A 189 -20.23 -6.31 4.09
C SER A 189 -21.03 -6.79 5.30
N ASP A 190 -21.06 -8.10 5.59
CA ASP A 190 -21.71 -8.65 6.78
C ASP A 190 -20.69 -9.03 7.85
N ARG A 191 -20.82 -8.45 9.04
CA ARG A 191 -19.89 -8.70 10.15
C ARG A 191 -19.92 -10.15 10.62
N VAL A 192 -21.05 -10.87 10.51
CA VAL A 192 -21.11 -12.29 10.88
C VAL A 192 -20.40 -13.13 9.83
N SER A 193 -20.70 -12.95 8.54
CA SER A 193 -19.98 -13.59 7.44
C SER A 193 -18.47 -13.38 7.52
N VAL A 194 -18.01 -12.14 7.78
CA VAL A 194 -16.59 -11.82 7.95
C VAL A 194 -15.89 -12.63 9.04
N THR A 195 -16.61 -13.15 10.04
CA THR A 195 -16.04 -13.95 11.15
C THR A 195 -16.54 -15.39 11.25
N TYR A 196 -17.19 -15.91 10.21
CA TYR A 196 -17.78 -17.26 10.17
C TYR A 196 -17.81 -17.86 8.75
N ASP A 197 -17.15 -17.25 7.76
CA ASP A 197 -17.09 -17.73 6.37
C ASP A 197 -15.63 -17.80 5.87
N VAL A 198 -15.43 -18.57 4.80
CA VAL A 198 -14.11 -18.87 4.24
C VAL A 198 -13.46 -17.64 3.60
N MET A 199 -12.36 -17.18 4.21
CA MET A 199 -11.52 -16.11 3.68
C MET A 199 -10.57 -16.68 2.61
N GLY A 200 -10.63 -16.16 1.39
CA GLY A 200 -9.65 -16.47 0.33
C GLY A 200 -9.58 -17.95 -0.13
N GLY A 201 -10.57 -18.78 0.23
CA GLY A 201 -10.54 -20.22 0.00
C GLY A 201 -9.81 -21.02 1.09
N LEU A 202 -9.38 -20.39 2.19
CA LEU A 202 -8.73 -21.04 3.32
C LEU A 202 -9.81 -21.52 4.34
N PRO A 203 -9.83 -22.82 4.73
CA PRO A 203 -10.84 -23.37 5.64
C PRO A 203 -10.88 -22.66 7.00
N ASP A 204 -12.06 -22.20 7.40
CA ASP A 204 -12.28 -21.29 8.53
C ASP A 204 -12.48 -22.07 9.85
N VAL A 205 -11.56 -21.88 10.80
CA VAL A 205 -11.45 -22.65 12.05
C VAL A 205 -12.56 -22.24 13.01
N ASP A 206 -13.16 -23.21 13.72
CA ASP A 206 -14.08 -22.92 14.82
C ASP A 206 -13.27 -22.40 16.02
N THR A 207 -12.94 -21.10 16.02
CA THR A 207 -12.02 -20.51 17.01
C THR A 207 -12.55 -20.58 18.44
N GLU A 208 -13.87 -20.77 18.58
CA GLU A 208 -14.61 -20.99 19.81
C GLU A 208 -14.60 -22.45 20.30
N ASN A 209 -14.05 -23.39 19.53
CA ASN A 209 -13.86 -24.77 19.95
C ASN A 209 -12.83 -24.82 21.10
N PRO A 210 -13.21 -25.24 22.33
CA PRO A 210 -12.32 -25.21 23.49
C PRO A 210 -11.08 -26.13 23.37
N GLY A 211 -11.16 -27.15 22.52
CA GLY A 211 -10.04 -28.07 22.25
C GLY A 211 -8.99 -27.43 21.35
N PHE A 212 -9.42 -26.80 20.25
CA PHE A 212 -8.55 -25.96 19.43
C PHE A 212 -7.93 -24.81 20.25
N GLN A 213 -8.74 -24.10 21.04
CA GLN A 213 -8.24 -23.01 21.91
C GLN A 213 -7.12 -23.48 22.83
N GLN A 214 -7.30 -24.60 23.54
CA GLN A 214 -6.24 -25.13 24.41
C GLN A 214 -4.97 -25.45 23.60
N TYR A 215 -5.11 -26.09 22.44
CA TYR A 215 -4.00 -26.45 21.57
C TYR A 215 -3.21 -25.22 21.09
N PHE A 216 -3.91 -24.22 20.57
CA PHE A 216 -3.31 -22.98 20.09
C PHE A 216 -2.66 -22.16 21.22
N TYR A 217 -3.23 -22.14 22.43
CA TYR A 217 -2.61 -21.45 23.56
C TYR A 217 -1.40 -22.21 24.12
N GLU A 218 -1.34 -23.54 24.00
CA GLU A 218 -0.12 -24.31 24.29
C GLU A 218 1.03 -23.94 23.31
N PHE A 219 0.72 -23.68 22.03
CA PHE A 219 1.67 -23.11 21.06
C PHE A 219 2.15 -21.70 21.45
N LEU A 220 1.25 -20.77 21.77
CA LEU A 220 1.64 -19.41 22.20
C LEU A 220 2.54 -19.43 23.45
N ASN A 221 2.23 -20.31 24.40
CA ASN A 221 3.04 -20.50 25.60
C ASN A 221 4.44 -21.06 25.28
N ASP A 222 4.58 -21.91 24.26
CA ASP A 222 5.88 -22.39 23.79
C ASP A 222 6.69 -21.31 23.04
N CYS A 223 6.01 -20.41 22.31
CA CYS A 223 6.64 -19.24 21.70
C CYS A 223 7.24 -18.31 22.77
N ILE A 224 6.47 -18.01 23.83
CA ILE A 224 6.94 -17.21 24.98
C ILE A 224 8.06 -17.94 25.74
N ALA A 225 7.98 -19.27 25.89
CA ALA A 225 9.02 -20.08 26.53
C ALA A 225 10.33 -20.15 25.73
N CYS A 226 10.25 -20.04 24.39
CA CYS A 226 11.42 -19.89 23.53
C CYS A 226 12.04 -18.48 23.66
N GLY A 227 11.19 -17.45 23.76
CA GLY A 227 11.58 -16.09 24.16
C GLY A 227 10.64 -14.96 23.75
N ALA A 228 9.63 -15.21 22.91
CA ALA A 228 8.79 -14.19 22.27
C ALA A 228 8.23 -13.12 23.22
N ASP A 229 8.26 -11.87 22.78
CA ASP A 229 7.85 -10.65 23.51
C ASP A 229 6.55 -10.04 22.98
N GLY A 230 6.01 -10.57 21.88
CA GLY A 230 4.83 -10.05 21.24
C GLY A 230 4.28 -10.93 20.14
N PHE A 231 3.09 -10.57 19.65
CA PHE A 231 2.39 -11.28 18.58
C PHE A 231 1.76 -10.31 17.57
N ARG A 232 1.98 -10.54 16.28
CA ARG A 232 1.13 -10.03 15.19
C ARG A 232 0.09 -11.10 14.92
N ILE A 233 -1.18 -10.79 15.14
CA ILE A 233 -2.27 -11.72 14.83
C ILE A 233 -2.67 -11.48 13.38
N ASP A 234 -2.31 -12.42 12.51
CA ASP A 234 -2.79 -12.49 11.13
C ASP A 234 -4.32 -12.48 11.09
N THR A 235 -4.89 -11.91 10.02
CA THR A 235 -6.33 -11.98 9.72
C THR A 235 -7.27 -11.64 10.89
N ALA A 236 -6.82 -10.91 11.90
CA ALA A 236 -7.53 -10.73 13.18
C ALA A 236 -8.97 -10.19 13.04
N LYS A 237 -9.25 -9.40 11.99
CA LYS A 237 -10.60 -8.97 11.58
C LYS A 237 -11.62 -10.13 11.46
N HIS A 238 -11.16 -11.33 11.15
CA HIS A 238 -11.96 -12.51 10.84
C HIS A 238 -12.25 -13.41 12.05
N ILE A 239 -11.72 -13.09 13.24
CA ILE A 239 -12.07 -13.80 14.48
C ILE A 239 -13.05 -12.97 15.30
N ALA A 240 -14.15 -13.58 15.75
CA ALA A 240 -15.26 -12.89 16.37
C ALA A 240 -14.92 -12.25 17.73
N LEU A 241 -15.45 -11.05 17.97
CA LEU A 241 -15.41 -10.38 19.27
C LEU A 241 -16.62 -10.80 20.14
N PRO A 242 -16.53 -10.70 21.48
CA PRO A 242 -17.60 -11.11 22.39
C PRO A 242 -18.92 -10.31 22.32
N ASP A 243 -18.99 -9.29 21.47
CA ASP A 243 -20.22 -8.52 21.19
C ASP A 243 -20.61 -8.51 19.69
N ASP A 244 -19.92 -9.31 18.85
CA ASP A 244 -20.39 -9.62 17.50
C ASP A 244 -21.61 -10.58 17.53
N GLY A 245 -22.27 -10.73 16.38
CA GLY A 245 -23.28 -11.77 16.19
C GLY A 245 -22.68 -13.18 16.11
N VAL A 246 -23.56 -14.17 15.99
CA VAL A 246 -23.20 -15.57 15.69
C VAL A 246 -23.90 -16.02 14.42
N ALA A 247 -23.25 -16.88 13.64
CA ALA A 247 -23.89 -17.48 12.47
C ALA A 247 -25.12 -18.31 12.88
N LYS A 248 -26.08 -18.43 11.96
CA LYS A 248 -27.40 -19.05 12.18
C LYS A 248 -27.31 -20.51 12.65
N GLU A 249 -26.26 -21.19 12.23
CA GLU A 249 -25.92 -22.57 12.60
C GLU A 249 -25.62 -22.71 14.10
N TYR A 250 -25.36 -21.60 14.79
CA TYR A 250 -25.11 -21.46 16.22
C TYR A 250 -26.21 -20.68 16.98
N GLU A 251 -27.43 -20.54 16.43
CA GLU A 251 -28.58 -19.90 17.10
C GLU A 251 -28.80 -20.44 18.53
N GLY A 252 -28.79 -19.56 19.54
CA GLY A 252 -28.84 -19.94 20.96
C GLY A 252 -27.48 -20.20 21.63
N GLN A 253 -26.38 -19.81 20.99
CA GLN A 253 -25.01 -19.87 21.53
C GLN A 253 -24.34 -18.48 21.50
N GLU A 254 -25.08 -17.42 21.83
CA GLU A 254 -24.62 -16.02 21.68
C GLU A 254 -23.38 -15.69 22.53
N ASP A 255 -23.19 -16.37 23.67
CA ASP A 255 -21.99 -16.23 24.52
C ASP A 255 -20.76 -17.01 23.96
N ARG A 256 -20.80 -17.56 22.74
CA ARG A 256 -19.71 -18.41 22.22
C ARG A 256 -18.44 -17.62 21.88
N ASN A 257 -18.57 -16.43 21.28
CA ASN A 257 -17.44 -15.65 20.75
C ASN A 257 -16.45 -15.26 21.87
N ASN A 258 -15.40 -16.05 22.10
CA ASN A 258 -14.58 -15.96 23.31
C ASN A 258 -13.07 -16.20 23.14
N PHE A 259 -12.59 -16.37 21.89
CA PHE A 259 -11.19 -16.65 21.59
C PHE A 259 -10.22 -15.64 22.23
N TYR A 260 -10.37 -14.33 21.97
CA TYR A 260 -9.40 -13.35 22.49
C TYR A 260 -9.40 -13.18 24.03
N PRO A 261 -10.55 -13.14 24.74
CA PRO A 261 -10.57 -13.21 26.21
C PRO A 261 -9.92 -14.47 26.78
N ASN A 262 -10.13 -15.63 26.15
CA ASN A 262 -9.56 -16.89 26.62
C ASN A 262 -8.04 -16.96 26.35
N MET A 263 -7.59 -16.54 25.17
CA MET A 263 -6.17 -16.42 24.80
C MET A 263 -5.39 -15.58 25.82
N LYS A 264 -5.92 -14.40 26.16
CA LYS A 264 -5.36 -13.51 27.18
C LYS A 264 -5.28 -14.18 28.54
N THR A 265 -6.37 -14.85 28.95
CA THR A 265 -6.45 -15.57 30.22
C THR A 265 -5.44 -16.72 30.27
N ALA A 266 -5.25 -17.47 29.18
CA ALA A 266 -4.32 -18.59 29.12
C ALA A 266 -2.85 -18.16 29.19
N ILE A 267 -2.50 -17.01 28.61
CA ILE A 267 -1.17 -16.39 28.75
C ILE A 267 -0.94 -15.93 30.20
N ASP A 268 -1.90 -15.21 30.79
CA ASP A 268 -1.84 -14.77 32.19
C ASP A 268 -1.77 -15.96 33.18
N GLU A 269 -2.44 -17.09 32.89
CA GLU A 269 -2.38 -18.32 33.71
C GLU A 269 -1.10 -19.14 33.51
N TYR A 270 -0.42 -19.04 32.36
CA TYR A 270 0.91 -19.64 32.14
C TYR A 270 1.99 -18.94 32.98
N GLY A 271 1.87 -17.61 33.16
CA GLY A 271 2.58 -16.86 34.20
C GLY A 271 4.10 -16.74 34.02
N SER A 272 4.59 -16.82 32.78
CA SER A 272 6.00 -16.53 32.42
C SER A 272 6.21 -15.06 32.03
N LYS A 273 5.22 -14.46 31.35
CA LYS A 273 5.00 -13.03 31.11
C LYS A 273 3.49 -12.78 31.25
N ASP A 274 3.07 -11.66 31.82
CA ASP A 274 1.66 -11.25 31.80
C ASP A 274 1.30 -10.77 30.37
N TYR A 275 0.06 -10.93 29.91
CA TYR A 275 -0.38 -10.41 28.58
C TYR A 275 -0.20 -8.89 28.47
N ALA A 276 -0.23 -8.17 29.60
CA ALA A 276 0.04 -6.74 29.67
C ALA A 276 1.51 -6.37 29.38
N ASP A 277 2.46 -7.29 29.58
CA ASP A 277 3.89 -7.09 29.31
C ASP A 277 4.28 -7.42 27.86
N LEU A 278 3.41 -8.12 27.12
CA LEU A 278 3.60 -8.44 25.69
C LEU A 278 3.17 -7.28 24.78
N PHE A 279 3.84 -7.13 23.63
CA PHE A 279 3.37 -6.27 22.54
C PHE A 279 2.50 -7.09 21.57
N VAL A 280 1.19 -6.99 21.70
CA VAL A 280 0.23 -7.73 20.85
C VAL A 280 -0.58 -6.75 20.00
N TYR A 281 -0.68 -7.02 18.70
CA TYR A 281 -1.54 -6.27 17.78
C TYR A 281 -2.19 -7.19 16.75
N GLY A 282 -3.41 -6.84 16.32
CA GLY A 282 -4.13 -7.56 15.27
C GLY A 282 -3.98 -6.89 13.91
N GLU A 283 -3.95 -7.69 12.85
CA GLU A 283 -4.24 -7.20 11.52
C GLU A 283 -5.74 -6.99 11.36
N VAL A 284 -6.13 -5.72 11.30
CA VAL A 284 -7.50 -5.29 11.06
C VAL A 284 -7.45 -4.29 9.92
N LEU A 285 -7.46 -4.82 8.70
CA LEU A 285 -7.51 -4.00 7.49
C LEU A 285 -8.84 -3.24 7.47
N ASP A 286 -8.73 -1.93 7.65
CA ASP A 286 -9.84 -1.01 7.89
C ASP A 286 -10.73 -0.79 6.66
N GLY A 287 -12.01 -0.48 6.90
CA GLY A 287 -13.09 -0.52 5.91
C GLY A 287 -14.28 -1.34 6.40
N ASP A 288 -15.04 -1.92 5.48
CA ASP A 288 -16.26 -2.68 5.78
C ASP A 288 -16.02 -3.77 6.85
N ALA A 289 -16.94 -3.82 7.83
CA ALA A 289 -16.94 -4.71 8.98
C ALA A 289 -15.64 -4.77 9.82
N SER A 290 -14.75 -3.76 9.73
CA SER A 290 -13.43 -3.77 10.39
C SER A 290 -13.49 -3.81 11.91
N ARG A 291 -14.40 -3.04 12.51
CA ARG A 291 -14.50 -2.81 13.98
C ARG A 291 -13.15 -2.44 14.64
N LEU A 292 -12.28 -1.72 13.92
CA LEU A 292 -10.89 -1.45 14.33
C LEU A 292 -10.74 -0.99 15.79
N ALA A 293 -11.55 -0.02 16.24
CA ALA A 293 -11.49 0.48 17.62
C ALA A 293 -11.86 -0.58 18.70
N ALA A 294 -12.69 -1.57 18.37
CA ALA A 294 -13.04 -2.66 19.29
C ALA A 294 -11.89 -3.67 19.43
N TYR A 295 -11.21 -3.98 18.33
CA TYR A 295 -9.97 -4.76 18.35
C TYR A 295 -8.84 -4.04 19.10
N GLN A 296 -8.73 -2.72 18.96
CA GLN A 296 -7.82 -1.92 19.78
C GLN A 296 -8.11 -2.02 21.29
N ASP A 297 -9.37 -2.14 21.71
CA ASP A 297 -9.69 -2.36 23.12
C ASP A 297 -9.39 -3.79 23.59
N MET A 298 -9.69 -4.79 22.77
CA MET A 298 -9.48 -6.20 23.07
C MET A 298 -8.00 -6.61 23.12
N LEU A 299 -7.25 -6.29 22.06
CA LEU A 299 -5.85 -6.72 21.85
C LEU A 299 -4.84 -5.71 22.40
N GLY A 300 -5.21 -4.42 22.38
CA GLY A 300 -4.31 -3.32 22.72
C GLY A 300 -3.43 -2.83 21.58
N GLY A 301 -3.73 -3.21 20.32
CA GLY A 301 -3.07 -2.75 19.11
C GLY A 301 -3.76 -3.24 17.83
N THR A 302 -3.79 -2.42 16.78
CA THR A 302 -4.20 -2.81 15.41
C THR A 302 -3.29 -2.16 14.36
N CYS A 303 -3.22 -2.70 13.13
CA CYS A 303 -2.58 -1.98 12.03
C CYS A 303 -3.36 -0.71 11.60
N ALA A 304 -2.67 0.22 10.94
CA ALA A 304 -3.22 1.48 10.42
C ALA A 304 -3.22 1.51 8.87
N SER A 305 -3.90 0.54 8.24
CA SER A 305 -3.85 0.31 6.78
C SER A 305 -4.11 1.57 5.93
N ASN A 306 -5.19 2.29 6.25
CA ASN A 306 -5.58 3.54 5.56
C ASN A 306 -4.55 4.67 5.73
N TYR A 307 -3.81 4.69 6.84
CA TYR A 307 -2.71 5.63 7.03
C TYR A 307 -1.47 5.26 6.19
N GLY A 308 -1.20 3.96 6.01
CA GLY A 308 -0.16 3.49 5.09
C GLY A 308 -0.41 3.97 3.65
N GLY A 309 -1.64 3.79 3.13
CA GLY A 309 -2.04 4.34 1.83
C GLY A 309 -1.85 5.86 1.73
N THR A 310 -2.27 6.59 2.77
CA THR A 310 -2.06 8.05 2.86
C THR A 310 -0.58 8.44 2.78
N ILE A 311 0.31 7.67 3.44
CA ILE A 311 1.75 7.92 3.45
C ILE A 311 2.37 7.67 2.08
N ARG A 312 2.02 6.56 1.40
CA ARG A 312 2.50 6.27 0.03
C ARG A 312 2.10 7.37 -0.96
N ASN A 313 0.81 7.75 -0.95
CA ASN A 313 0.31 8.85 -1.75
C ASN A 313 1.07 10.16 -1.46
N ALA A 314 1.32 10.50 -0.20
CA ALA A 314 2.01 11.73 0.16
C ALA A 314 3.47 11.81 -0.32
N VAL A 315 4.18 10.69 -0.45
CA VAL A 315 5.58 10.67 -0.93
C VAL A 315 5.71 10.56 -2.45
N ASP A 316 4.86 9.79 -3.14
CA ASP A 316 4.77 9.86 -4.62
C ASP A 316 4.36 11.27 -5.06
N SER A 317 3.20 11.74 -4.58
CA SER A 317 2.63 13.04 -5.00
C SER A 317 3.46 14.25 -4.57
N GLN A 318 4.56 14.03 -3.85
CA GLN A 318 5.42 15.04 -3.25
C GLN A 318 4.62 16.02 -2.38
N ASN A 319 3.54 15.56 -1.74
CA ASN A 319 2.57 16.38 -1.00
C ASN A 319 2.45 15.91 0.45
N VAL A 320 3.54 16.09 1.20
CA VAL A 320 3.64 15.81 2.64
C VAL A 320 2.95 16.89 3.50
N SER A 321 1.74 17.27 3.09
CA SER A 321 0.90 18.27 3.77
C SER A 321 0.42 17.79 5.13
N VAL A 322 0.61 18.63 6.16
CA VAL A 322 0.16 18.36 7.54
C VAL A 322 -1.35 18.14 7.63
N LYS A 323 -2.14 18.79 6.75
CA LYS A 323 -3.60 18.57 6.68
C LYS A 323 -3.94 17.12 6.36
N SER A 324 -3.16 16.49 5.47
CA SER A 324 -3.35 15.11 5.04
C SER A 324 -2.80 14.11 6.06
N LEU A 325 -1.64 14.43 6.65
CA LEU A 325 -0.80 13.50 7.42
C LEU A 325 -1.00 13.51 8.95
N SER A 326 -1.58 14.56 9.52
CA SER A 326 -1.75 14.66 10.98
C SER A 326 -2.66 13.58 11.57
N GLY A 327 -3.78 13.27 10.91
CA GLY A 327 -4.74 12.26 11.36
C GLY A 327 -4.50 10.86 10.78
N TYR A 328 -4.37 9.87 11.66
CA TYR A 328 -4.08 8.44 11.38
C TYR A 328 -5.21 7.65 10.67
N LYS A 329 -6.20 8.31 10.07
CA LYS A 329 -7.34 7.68 9.35
C LYS A 329 -8.15 6.62 10.13
N ILE A 330 -8.20 6.69 11.46
CA ILE A 330 -9.01 5.80 12.31
C ILE A 330 -10.31 6.45 12.81
N SER A 331 -11.32 5.64 13.13
CA SER A 331 -12.62 6.09 13.61
C SER A 331 -13.20 5.23 14.75
N ASP A 332 -14.11 5.80 15.54
CA ASP A 332 -14.77 5.13 16.67
C ASP A 332 -15.76 4.05 16.19
N ASP A 333 -15.65 2.81 16.70
CA ASP A 333 -16.67 1.78 16.45
C ASP A 333 -17.90 2.00 17.33
N THR A 334 -19.06 2.06 16.69
CA THR A 334 -20.38 2.11 17.34
C THR A 334 -21.38 1.07 16.81
N SER A 335 -20.92 0.13 15.98
CA SER A 335 -21.76 -0.81 15.19
C SER A 335 -22.66 -1.70 16.05
N THR A 336 -22.14 -2.22 17.16
CA THR A 336 -22.87 -3.09 18.10
C THR A 336 -23.73 -2.33 19.11
N GLY A 337 -23.73 -0.99 19.07
CA GLY A 337 -24.37 -0.14 20.08
C GLY A 337 -23.56 0.04 21.38
N ASN A 338 -22.46 -0.69 21.54
CA ASN A 338 -21.34 -0.26 22.37
C ASN A 338 -20.63 0.94 21.70
N VAL A 339 -19.70 1.59 22.40
CA VAL A 339 -18.90 2.69 21.85
C VAL A 339 -17.44 2.46 22.21
N TYR A 340 -16.68 1.92 21.26
CA TYR A 340 -15.24 1.77 21.38
C TYR A 340 -14.57 3.04 20.84
N LYS A 341 -13.46 3.44 21.47
CA LYS A 341 -12.74 4.66 21.10
C LYS A 341 -11.46 4.34 20.36
N ALA A 342 -11.32 4.92 19.18
CA ALA A 342 -10.11 4.85 18.39
C ALA A 342 -8.95 5.52 19.13
N ASP A 343 -7.81 4.84 19.20
CA ASP A 343 -6.65 5.24 19.99
C ASP A 343 -5.38 5.20 19.12
N SER A 344 -4.77 6.37 18.91
CA SER A 344 -3.53 6.50 18.14
C SER A 344 -2.32 5.87 18.85
N ASN A 345 -2.37 5.69 20.18
CA ASN A 345 -1.38 4.94 20.97
C ASN A 345 -1.67 3.42 20.99
N LYS A 346 -2.49 2.93 20.05
CA LYS A 346 -2.74 1.51 19.81
C LYS A 346 -2.67 1.17 18.32
N LEU A 347 -1.79 1.85 17.58
CA LEU A 347 -1.57 1.61 16.16
C LEU A 347 -0.20 0.98 15.91
N VAL A 348 -0.15 0.05 14.96
CA VAL A 348 1.05 -0.27 14.20
C VAL A 348 0.95 0.41 12.84
N THR A 349 1.88 1.32 12.55
CA THR A 349 1.95 2.09 11.31
C THR A 349 2.97 1.48 10.36
N TRP A 350 2.76 1.63 9.06
CA TRP A 350 3.72 1.22 8.03
C TRP A 350 3.68 2.19 6.85
N VAL A 351 4.71 2.16 6.00
CA VAL A 351 4.63 2.73 4.64
C VAL A 351 3.90 1.74 3.73
N GLU A 352 4.28 0.47 3.80
CA GLU A 352 3.67 -0.65 3.09
C GLU A 352 3.72 -1.90 3.98
N SER A 353 2.69 -2.75 3.91
CA SER A 353 2.75 -4.13 4.38
C SER A 353 3.36 -5.05 3.33
N HIS A 354 3.60 -6.30 3.72
CA HIS A 354 4.00 -7.33 2.76
C HIS A 354 2.94 -7.59 1.67
N ASP A 355 1.65 -7.49 2.00
CA ASP A 355 0.55 -7.53 1.03
C ASP A 355 0.50 -6.31 0.12
N ASN A 356 0.71 -5.10 0.66
CA ASN A 356 0.78 -3.90 -0.17
C ASN A 356 1.92 -4.05 -1.20
N TYR A 357 3.05 -4.63 -0.79
CA TYR A 357 4.15 -4.90 -1.69
C TYR A 357 3.84 -5.99 -2.72
N ILE A 358 3.31 -7.15 -2.32
CA ILE A 358 3.21 -8.32 -3.21
C ILE A 358 1.89 -8.34 -3.99
N ASN A 359 0.78 -8.03 -3.34
CA ASN A 359 -0.57 -8.21 -3.87
C ASN A 359 -1.09 -6.91 -4.51
N ASP A 360 -1.00 -5.77 -3.80
CA ASP A 360 -1.40 -4.45 -4.33
C ASP A 360 -0.33 -3.85 -5.25
N LYS A 361 0.92 -4.31 -5.11
CA LYS A 361 2.10 -3.96 -5.92
C LYS A 361 2.57 -2.52 -5.75
N SER A 362 2.70 -2.06 -4.50
CA SER A 362 3.26 -0.75 -4.12
C SER A 362 4.67 -0.49 -4.65
N TYR A 363 5.40 -1.52 -5.08
CA TYR A 363 6.67 -1.37 -5.81
C TYR A 363 6.54 -0.67 -7.18
N ASN A 364 5.32 -0.53 -7.73
CA ASN A 364 5.05 0.32 -8.91
C ASN A 364 4.64 1.75 -8.52
N GLU A 365 4.30 1.98 -7.25
CA GLU A 365 3.82 3.27 -6.73
C GLU A 365 4.98 4.09 -6.15
N ILE A 366 5.88 3.45 -5.40
CA ILE A 366 6.96 4.12 -4.64
C ILE A 366 8.29 3.35 -4.68
N ASP A 367 9.38 4.08 -4.93
CA ASP A 367 10.74 3.53 -4.91
C ASP A 367 11.32 3.42 -3.47
N ASP A 368 12.56 2.94 -3.36
CA ASP A 368 13.23 2.77 -2.06
C ASP A 368 13.53 4.13 -1.37
N THR A 369 13.71 5.20 -2.14
CA THR A 369 13.84 6.58 -1.63
C THR A 369 12.53 7.02 -0.99
N GLU A 370 11.41 6.76 -1.65
CA GLU A 370 10.07 7.11 -1.18
C GLU A 370 9.63 6.26 0.03
N VAL A 371 10.07 4.99 0.11
CA VAL A 371 9.98 4.20 1.36
C VAL A 371 10.75 4.87 2.50
N ILE A 372 11.98 5.36 2.27
CA ILE A 372 12.78 6.04 3.30
C ILE A 372 12.15 7.37 3.72
N LEU A 373 11.62 8.17 2.78
CA LEU A 373 10.87 9.39 3.06
C LEU A 373 9.62 9.08 3.91
N GLY A 374 8.83 8.08 3.51
CA GLY A 374 7.63 7.65 4.24
C GLY A 374 7.96 7.11 5.63
N TRP A 375 9.07 6.37 5.76
CA TRP A 375 9.56 5.85 7.03
C TRP A 375 9.91 6.97 8.00
N ALA A 376 10.59 8.00 7.51
CA ALA A 376 10.95 9.17 8.31
C ALA A 376 9.71 9.89 8.85
N ILE A 377 8.65 10.02 8.03
CA ILE A 377 7.37 10.62 8.44
C ILE A 377 6.73 9.81 9.57
N ILE A 378 6.52 8.50 9.41
CA ILE A 378 5.79 7.70 10.41
C ILE A 378 6.59 7.47 11.70
N THR A 379 7.92 7.40 11.60
CA THR A 379 8.78 7.02 12.73
C THR A 379 9.07 8.20 13.65
N ALA A 380 9.14 9.42 13.12
CA ALA A 380 9.32 10.64 13.90
C ALA A 380 8.08 11.04 14.74
N ARG A 381 6.88 10.50 14.42
CA ARG A 381 5.63 10.77 15.16
C ARG A 381 5.72 10.43 16.64
N ALA A 382 4.89 11.08 17.45
CA ALA A 382 4.69 10.74 18.86
C ALA A 382 3.88 9.45 19.03
N ASP A 383 2.76 9.33 18.31
CA ASP A 383 1.83 8.20 18.44
C ASP A 383 2.06 7.13 17.34
N GLY A 384 1.68 5.88 17.65
CA GLY A 384 1.77 4.73 16.76
C GLY A 384 3.17 4.13 16.65
N THR A 385 3.25 2.80 16.54
CA THR A 385 4.51 2.02 16.48
C THR A 385 4.84 1.66 15.03
N PRO A 386 5.95 2.15 14.45
CA PRO A 386 6.27 1.96 13.04
C PRO A 386 6.89 0.58 12.76
N LEU A 387 6.44 -0.06 11.69
CA LEU A 387 6.86 -1.37 11.19
C LEU A 387 7.54 -1.23 9.82
N PHE A 388 8.84 -1.49 9.75
CA PHE A 388 9.62 -1.41 8.51
C PHE A 388 9.47 -2.72 7.72
N PHE A 389 8.91 -2.68 6.51
CA PHE A 389 8.88 -3.85 5.63
C PHE A 389 10.25 -4.05 4.95
N SER A 390 10.91 -5.17 5.23
CA SER A 390 12.14 -5.55 4.53
C SER A 390 11.83 -6.05 3.12
N ARG A 391 11.90 -5.16 2.11
CA ARG A 391 11.84 -5.51 0.68
C ARG A 391 12.86 -6.60 0.32
N PRO A 392 12.61 -7.48 -0.66
CA PRO A 392 13.56 -8.51 -1.09
C PRO A 392 14.91 -7.93 -1.53
N ASP A 393 16.03 -8.62 -1.27
CA ASP A 393 17.34 -8.14 -1.74
C ASP A 393 17.42 -8.11 -3.27
N GLY A 394 17.97 -7.04 -3.83
CA GLY A 394 18.02 -6.78 -5.27
C GLY A 394 16.68 -6.41 -5.91
N SER A 395 15.63 -6.08 -5.13
CA SER A 395 14.32 -5.70 -5.67
C SER A 395 14.31 -4.38 -6.44
N SER A 396 13.41 -4.24 -7.41
CA SER A 396 13.07 -2.96 -8.06
C SER A 396 11.66 -3.03 -8.66
N ALA A 397 11.11 -1.90 -9.15
CA ALA A 397 9.81 -1.89 -9.83
C ALA A 397 9.71 -2.88 -11.00
N SER A 398 10.82 -3.16 -11.71
CA SER A 398 10.89 -4.13 -12.80
C SER A 398 11.35 -5.53 -12.38
N ASN A 399 11.78 -5.71 -11.13
CA ASN A 399 12.13 -7.00 -10.54
C ASN A 399 11.74 -7.04 -9.04
N PRO A 400 10.43 -7.06 -8.71
CA PRO A 400 9.96 -6.86 -7.33
C PRO A 400 10.39 -7.95 -6.36
N PHE A 401 10.56 -9.19 -6.84
CA PHE A 401 11.02 -10.29 -5.98
C PHE A 401 12.54 -10.31 -5.79
N GLY A 402 13.29 -9.43 -6.45
CA GLY A 402 14.74 -9.30 -6.27
C GLY A 402 15.50 -10.57 -6.66
N ASN A 403 16.30 -11.10 -5.74
CA ASN A 403 16.93 -12.41 -5.83
C ASN A 403 15.91 -13.58 -5.79
N ASN A 404 14.68 -13.31 -5.37
CA ASN A 404 13.55 -14.24 -5.27
C ASN A 404 13.83 -15.46 -4.39
N LEU A 405 14.25 -15.24 -3.14
CA LEU A 405 14.63 -16.28 -2.17
C LEU A 405 14.01 -16.04 -0.79
N ILE A 406 13.45 -17.10 -0.20
CA ILE A 406 13.07 -17.21 1.21
C ILE A 406 14.29 -17.66 2.01
N GLY A 407 14.51 -17.08 3.18
CA GLY A 407 15.59 -17.40 4.10
C GLY A 407 16.63 -16.29 4.25
N PRO A 408 17.28 -15.80 3.18
CA PRO A 408 18.23 -14.69 3.23
C PRO A 408 17.63 -13.38 3.75
N ALA A 409 18.51 -12.41 4.01
CA ALA A 409 18.09 -11.06 4.36
C ALA A 409 17.54 -10.33 3.11
N GLY A 410 16.67 -9.35 3.35
CA GLY A 410 16.17 -8.43 2.33
C GLY A 410 17.16 -7.31 1.99
N SER A 411 16.72 -6.38 1.17
CA SER A 411 17.47 -5.20 0.74
C SER A 411 17.94 -4.37 1.93
N ASP A 412 19.18 -3.88 1.88
CA ASP A 412 19.87 -3.16 2.96
C ASP A 412 19.26 -1.80 3.32
N ILE A 413 18.14 -1.40 2.68
CA ILE A 413 17.36 -0.19 3.01
C ILE A 413 16.91 -0.15 4.47
N TYR A 414 16.70 -1.30 5.13
CA TYR A 414 16.36 -1.36 6.56
C TYR A 414 17.46 -0.79 7.47
N LYS A 415 18.68 -0.62 6.96
CA LYS A 415 19.82 -0.01 7.66
C LYS A 415 20.44 1.16 6.89
N ALA A 416 19.67 1.79 5.99
CA ALA A 416 20.06 3.04 5.34
C ALA A 416 20.31 4.16 6.39
N PRO A 417 21.29 5.08 6.21
CA PRO A 417 21.66 6.08 7.21
C PRO A 417 20.47 6.88 7.78
N GLU A 418 19.52 7.23 6.93
CA GLU A 418 18.27 7.94 7.23
C GLU A 418 17.38 7.11 8.16
N VAL A 419 17.16 5.84 7.83
CA VAL A 419 16.38 4.89 8.64
C VAL A 419 17.03 4.70 10.01
N VAL A 420 18.35 4.53 10.03
CA VAL A 420 19.14 4.41 11.26
C VAL A 420 19.08 5.68 12.13
N ALA A 421 19.07 6.86 11.51
CA ALA A 421 18.95 8.13 12.21
C ALA A 421 17.55 8.32 12.80
N VAL A 422 16.47 8.11 12.03
CA VAL A 422 15.10 8.32 12.53
C VAL A 422 14.68 7.26 13.57
N ASN A 423 15.17 6.01 13.48
CA ASN A 423 14.95 5.00 14.52
C ASN A 423 15.55 5.43 15.88
N LYS A 424 16.73 6.05 15.85
CA LYS A 424 17.41 6.58 17.04
C LYS A 424 16.73 7.84 17.55
N PHE A 425 16.34 8.74 16.66
CA PHE A 425 15.53 9.92 16.95
C PHE A 425 14.27 9.54 17.72
N ARG A 426 13.47 8.59 17.20
CA ARG A 426 12.22 8.14 17.85
C ARG A 426 12.45 7.73 19.30
N THR A 427 13.46 6.89 19.54
CA THR A 427 13.84 6.43 20.88
C THR A 427 14.35 7.57 21.77
N ALA A 428 15.06 8.57 21.21
CA ALA A 428 15.54 9.74 21.94
C ALA A 428 14.41 10.73 22.31
N MET A 429 13.28 10.68 21.61
CA MET A 429 12.10 11.54 21.79
C MET A 429 10.95 10.86 22.54
N GLU A 430 11.21 9.78 23.28
CA GLU A 430 10.23 9.10 24.16
C GLU A 430 9.48 10.13 25.05
N GLY A 431 8.15 10.17 24.93
CA GLY A 431 7.29 11.06 25.72
C GLY A 431 7.26 12.53 25.30
N GLU A 432 8.01 12.96 24.28
CA GLU A 432 7.96 14.34 23.77
C GLU A 432 6.75 14.58 22.87
N ALA A 433 6.06 15.70 23.08
CA ALA A 433 4.93 16.11 22.24
C ALA A 433 5.39 16.46 20.81
N GLU A 434 4.55 16.15 19.82
CA GLU A 434 4.84 16.48 18.41
C GLU A 434 4.25 17.81 17.96
N ASN A 435 4.95 18.48 17.04
CA ASN A 435 4.42 19.57 16.22
C ASN A 435 4.76 19.32 14.75
N LEU A 436 3.75 19.09 13.93
CA LEU A 436 3.89 18.86 12.48
C LEU A 436 3.63 20.18 11.74
N ARG A 437 4.56 20.62 10.90
CA ARG A 437 4.46 21.88 10.14
C ARG A 437 5.10 21.78 8.75
N ASN A 438 4.52 22.45 7.76
CA ASN A 438 5.12 22.64 6.44
C ASN A 438 5.90 23.98 6.43
N PRO A 439 7.24 23.99 6.49
CA PRO A 439 8.02 25.22 6.60
C PRO A 439 7.75 26.16 5.40
N SER A 440 7.53 27.43 5.69
CA SER A 440 7.22 28.48 4.70
C SER A 440 6.00 28.15 3.79
N GLY A 441 5.10 27.29 4.29
CA GLY A 441 3.91 26.81 3.57
C GLY A 441 4.19 25.79 2.46
N ASN A 442 5.42 25.28 2.35
CA ASN A 442 5.81 24.34 1.30
C ASN A 442 5.26 22.93 1.60
N SER A 443 4.24 22.51 0.86
CA SER A 443 3.59 21.19 1.03
C SER A 443 4.50 20.00 0.71
N SER A 444 5.58 20.18 -0.06
CA SER A 444 6.56 19.14 -0.37
C SER A 444 7.65 18.98 0.69
N VAL A 445 7.64 19.79 1.74
CA VAL A 445 8.55 19.65 2.88
C VAL A 445 7.73 19.51 4.16
N LEU A 446 7.99 18.48 4.96
CA LEU A 446 7.40 18.29 6.27
C LEU A 446 8.48 18.40 7.34
N MET A 447 8.18 19.15 8.40
CA MET A 447 9.01 19.27 9.59
C MET A 447 8.22 18.72 10.77
N ILE A 448 8.77 17.70 11.43
CA ILE A 448 8.19 17.00 12.58
C ILE A 448 9.07 17.30 13.78
N GLU A 449 8.63 18.25 14.60
CA GLU A 449 9.34 18.68 15.81
C GLU A 449 8.87 17.85 17.01
N ARG A 450 9.79 17.51 17.91
CA ARG A 450 9.53 16.76 19.14
C ARG A 450 10.05 17.54 20.35
N GLY A 451 9.12 18.14 21.09
CA GLY A 451 9.41 19.08 22.16
C GLY A 451 10.28 20.25 21.68
N ASP A 452 11.25 20.63 22.51
CA ASP A 452 12.34 21.57 22.20
C ASP A 452 13.67 20.85 21.87
N LYS A 453 13.62 19.53 21.65
CA LYS A 453 14.79 18.63 21.68
C LYS A 453 15.26 18.13 20.33
N GLY A 454 14.35 17.92 19.39
CA GLY A 454 14.74 17.46 18.07
C GLY A 454 13.70 17.64 16.97
N VAL A 455 14.17 17.57 15.73
CA VAL A 455 13.37 17.70 14.52
C VAL A 455 13.77 16.65 13.49
N VAL A 456 12.79 16.05 12.82
CA VAL A 456 13.00 15.38 11.52
C VAL A 456 12.41 16.25 10.42
N ILE A 457 13.16 16.45 9.34
CA ILE A 457 12.71 17.17 8.15
C ILE A 457 12.74 16.22 6.95
N VAL A 458 11.64 16.16 6.21
CA VAL A 458 11.46 15.30 5.04
C VAL A 458 11.17 16.20 3.85
N ASN A 459 12.04 16.23 2.84
CA ASN A 459 11.81 16.93 1.58
C ASN A 459 11.48 15.89 0.50
N ALA A 460 10.21 15.83 0.10
CA ALA A 460 9.72 14.94 -0.94
C ALA A 460 9.89 15.48 -2.36
N SER A 461 10.33 16.74 -2.52
CA SER A 461 10.50 17.38 -3.84
C SER A 461 11.85 17.10 -4.49
N ASP A 462 11.88 17.16 -5.82
CA ASP A 462 13.09 17.00 -6.65
C ASP A 462 14.01 18.24 -6.64
N ALA A 463 13.81 19.18 -5.71
CA ALA A 463 14.58 20.40 -5.55
C ALA A 463 15.05 20.61 -4.11
N ASN A 464 16.23 21.20 -3.93
CA ASN A 464 16.70 21.62 -2.62
C ASN A 464 15.78 22.70 -2.04
N PHE A 465 15.51 22.61 -0.73
CA PHE A 465 14.74 23.59 0.01
C PHE A 465 15.63 24.37 0.97
N GLU A 466 15.83 25.65 0.68
CA GLU A 466 16.53 26.57 1.59
C GLU A 466 15.63 26.88 2.79
N LEU A 467 16.04 26.41 3.96
CA LEU A 467 15.31 26.52 5.20
C LEU A 467 15.64 27.86 5.87
N ASP A 468 14.60 28.68 6.01
CA ASP A 468 14.57 29.98 6.69
C ASP A 468 13.17 30.06 7.32
N SER A 469 13.04 29.58 8.57
CA SER A 469 11.73 29.30 9.18
C SER A 469 11.77 29.18 10.70
N GLU A 470 10.70 29.58 11.38
CA GLU A 470 10.47 29.41 12.82
C GLU A 470 10.68 27.95 13.29
N THR A 471 11.00 27.70 14.56
CA THR A 471 11.07 26.34 15.13
C THR A 471 10.82 26.33 16.64
N ASN A 472 10.36 25.20 17.16
CA ASN A 472 10.34 24.92 18.60
C ASN A 472 11.68 24.34 19.12
N LEU A 473 12.58 23.90 18.23
CA LEU A 473 13.91 23.40 18.62
C LEU A 473 14.70 24.50 19.34
N ALA A 474 15.45 24.12 20.39
CA ALA A 474 16.25 25.08 21.15
C ALA A 474 17.37 25.75 20.31
N ASP A 475 17.72 27.00 20.65
CA ASP A 475 18.82 27.74 20.03
C ASP A 475 20.16 26.99 20.14
N GLY A 476 20.84 26.82 18.99
CA GLY A 476 22.09 26.07 18.86
C GLY A 476 22.40 25.69 17.42
N THR A 477 23.61 25.21 17.15
CA THR A 477 23.94 24.59 15.85
C THR A 477 23.87 23.08 16.00
N TYR A 478 23.15 22.43 15.10
CA TYR A 478 22.88 21.01 15.07
C TYR A 478 23.63 20.34 13.93
N ILE A 479 24.11 19.13 14.19
CA ILE A 479 24.59 18.21 13.18
C ILE A 479 23.37 17.48 12.62
N ASP A 480 23.32 17.30 11.30
CA ASP A 480 22.43 16.32 10.70
C ASP A 480 22.92 14.90 11.03
N SER A 481 22.13 14.13 11.77
CA SER A 481 22.45 12.75 12.18
C SER A 481 22.48 11.76 11.00
N VAL A 482 22.16 12.20 9.78
CA VAL A 482 22.39 11.45 8.52
C VAL A 482 23.78 11.76 7.95
N GLU A 483 24.01 12.99 7.47
CA GLU A 483 25.24 13.39 6.73
C GLU A 483 26.43 13.78 7.63
N GLY A 484 26.19 14.04 8.93
CA GLY A 484 27.23 14.44 9.87
C GLY A 484 27.71 15.88 9.68
N HIS A 485 28.97 16.16 10.07
CA HIS A 485 29.52 17.53 10.14
C HIS A 485 29.60 18.29 8.81
N ASP A 486 29.41 17.62 7.67
CA ASP A 486 29.33 18.28 6.36
C ASP A 486 27.92 18.89 6.10
N SER A 487 26.93 18.61 6.97
CA SER A 487 25.57 19.15 6.98
C SER A 487 25.24 19.76 8.35
N LEU A 488 25.19 21.10 8.43
CA LEU A 488 24.98 21.85 9.68
C LEU A 488 23.79 22.81 9.57
N TYR A 489 22.95 22.79 10.60
CA TYR A 489 21.76 23.65 10.74
C TYR A 489 21.92 24.54 11.97
N THR A 490 21.54 25.82 11.87
CA THR A 490 21.67 26.78 12.98
C THR A 490 20.30 27.30 13.39
N VAL A 491 20.01 27.23 14.69
CA VAL A 491 18.80 27.82 15.32
C VAL A 491 19.22 29.03 16.18
N VAL A 492 18.60 30.18 15.93
CA VAL A 492 18.79 31.42 16.69
C VAL A 492 17.46 32.16 16.83
N GLU A 493 17.12 32.59 18.04
CA GLU A 493 15.87 33.27 18.39
C GLU A 493 14.63 32.52 17.86
N GLY A 494 14.64 31.18 17.97
CA GLY A 494 13.55 30.33 17.49
C GLY A 494 13.36 30.30 15.98
N ASN A 495 14.38 30.62 15.18
CA ASN A 495 14.38 30.44 13.72
C ASN A 495 15.54 29.55 13.29
N MET A 496 15.26 28.59 12.41
CA MET A 496 16.19 27.60 11.88
C MET A 496 16.65 27.97 10.46
N PHE A 497 17.95 27.81 10.22
CA PHE A 497 18.64 28.11 8.96
C PHE A 497 19.44 26.91 8.46
N GLY A 498 19.28 26.54 7.18
CA GLY A 498 19.99 25.44 6.53
C GLY A 498 19.54 25.16 5.10
N THR A 499 19.98 24.04 4.51
CA THR A 499 19.62 23.63 3.14
C THR A 499 19.23 22.16 3.14
N VAL A 500 17.95 21.85 3.00
CA VAL A 500 17.42 20.48 2.96
C VAL A 500 17.53 19.97 1.52
N PRO A 501 18.34 18.93 1.21
CA PRO A 501 18.50 18.44 -0.16
C PRO A 501 17.19 17.94 -0.80
N ALA A 502 17.14 17.87 -2.12
CA ALA A 502 16.08 17.18 -2.86
C ALA A 502 15.92 15.72 -2.39
N LYS A 503 14.68 15.19 -2.37
CA LYS A 503 14.33 13.79 -2.05
C LYS A 503 15.11 13.23 -0.83
N SER A 504 15.14 13.96 0.28
CA SER A 504 16.01 13.66 1.44
C SER A 504 15.31 13.71 2.81
N VAL A 505 15.97 13.10 3.79
CA VAL A 505 15.63 13.13 5.22
C VAL A 505 16.78 13.76 5.98
N VAL A 506 16.47 14.70 6.88
CA VAL A 506 17.43 15.39 7.76
C VAL A 506 16.98 15.18 9.20
N VAL A 507 17.91 14.84 10.09
CA VAL A 507 17.60 14.48 11.49
C VAL A 507 18.42 15.33 12.46
N LEU A 508 17.77 16.24 13.16
CA LEU A 508 18.40 17.20 14.06
C LEU A 508 18.03 16.89 15.52
N ASP A 509 18.85 16.07 16.18
CA ASP A 509 18.75 15.75 17.61
C ASP A 509 20.06 16.01 18.40
N THR A 510 21.14 16.31 17.67
CA THR A 510 22.50 16.36 18.20
C THR A 510 23.15 17.71 17.92
N LEU A 511 23.55 18.42 18.98
CA LEU A 511 24.30 19.68 18.86
C LEU A 511 25.73 19.43 18.32
N ALA A 512 26.24 20.39 17.56
CA ALA A 512 27.60 20.37 17.04
C ALA A 512 28.65 20.66 18.12
N ASP A 513 29.80 19.95 18.05
CA ASP A 513 30.96 20.16 18.93
C ASP A 513 31.69 21.49 18.59
N GLY A 514 31.12 22.62 18.99
CA GLY A 514 31.77 23.94 18.92
C GLY A 514 30.83 25.11 18.67
N ASP A 515 31.42 26.30 18.64
CA ASP A 515 30.73 27.56 18.31
C ASP A 515 30.67 27.71 16.78
N TYR A 516 29.49 27.93 16.20
CA TYR A 516 29.30 28.13 14.75
C TYR A 516 28.41 29.34 14.44
N SER A 517 28.57 29.92 13.25
CA SER A 517 27.69 30.94 12.69
C SER A 517 27.41 30.67 11.22
N THR A 518 26.15 30.45 10.87
CA THR A 518 25.67 30.50 9.48
C THR A 518 25.40 31.95 9.07
N LEU A 519 25.86 32.35 7.89
CA LEU A 519 25.75 33.69 7.31
C LEU A 519 25.22 33.63 5.88
N PHE A 520 24.53 34.68 5.46
CA PHE A 520 23.98 34.85 4.12
C PHE A 520 24.45 36.15 3.47
N PHE A 521 25.00 36.08 2.26
CA PHE A 521 25.57 37.21 1.53
C PHE A 521 24.94 37.39 0.15
N HIS A 522 24.38 38.57 -0.14
CA HIS A 522 23.90 38.91 -1.48
C HIS A 522 25.03 39.49 -2.35
N ASN A 523 25.33 38.78 -3.43
CA ASN A 523 26.35 39.12 -4.41
C ASN A 523 25.85 40.17 -5.42
N THR A 524 25.66 41.41 -4.97
CA THR A 524 25.17 42.52 -5.81
C THR A 524 26.12 42.96 -6.92
N ASN A 525 27.32 42.38 -6.98
CA ASN A 525 28.32 42.62 -8.02
C ASN A 525 28.31 41.50 -9.08
N HIS A 526 27.49 40.45 -8.90
CA HIS A 526 27.41 39.26 -9.75
C HIS A 526 28.77 38.58 -10.01
N TRP A 527 29.62 38.49 -8.97
CA TRP A 527 30.87 37.74 -9.02
C TRP A 527 30.62 36.27 -9.39
N SER A 528 31.47 35.66 -10.22
CA SER A 528 31.29 34.29 -10.72
C SER A 528 31.36 33.20 -9.65
N SER A 529 31.90 33.52 -8.47
CA SER A 529 31.96 32.68 -7.28
C SER A 529 32.22 33.57 -6.05
N VAL A 530 31.88 33.06 -4.86
CA VAL A 530 32.01 33.81 -3.60
C VAL A 530 32.76 32.97 -2.55
N SER A 531 33.65 33.60 -1.80
CA SER A 531 34.27 33.03 -0.59
C SER A 531 34.29 34.05 0.55
N ALA A 532 34.27 33.58 1.79
CA ALA A 532 34.33 34.39 3.00
C ALA A 532 35.71 34.25 3.68
N ASP A 533 36.48 35.34 3.75
CA ASP A 533 37.69 35.41 4.58
C ASP A 533 37.29 35.67 6.03
N ALA A 534 37.37 34.63 6.85
CA ALA A 534 37.13 34.70 8.28
C ALA A 534 38.27 33.99 9.01
N LEU A 535 38.66 34.48 10.19
CA LEU A 535 39.72 33.85 11.02
C LEU A 535 41.09 33.69 10.29
N GLY A 536 41.30 34.34 9.14
CA GLY A 536 42.48 34.16 8.28
C GLY A 536 42.42 32.93 7.36
N THR A 537 41.22 32.42 7.09
CA THR A 537 40.92 31.29 6.20
C THR A 537 39.83 31.71 5.21
N ASP A 538 40.02 31.40 3.93
CA ASP A 538 38.99 31.57 2.89
C ASP A 538 38.06 30.35 2.89
N TYR A 539 36.83 30.53 3.37
CA TYR A 539 35.75 29.53 3.33
C TYR A 539 34.97 29.67 2.03
N PRO A 540 34.70 28.59 1.27
CA PRO A 540 33.81 28.66 0.12
C PRO A 540 32.39 29.00 0.58
N ALA A 541 31.68 29.84 -0.18
CA ALA A 541 30.25 30.08 0.06
C ALA A 541 29.42 29.33 -0.98
N GLU A 542 28.39 28.64 -0.52
CA GLU A 542 27.46 27.88 -1.36
C GLU A 542 26.51 28.85 -2.07
N ALA A 543 26.36 28.72 -3.39
CA ALA A 543 25.41 29.53 -4.15
C ALA A 543 23.96 29.17 -3.79
N GLN A 544 23.08 30.17 -3.82
CA GLN A 544 21.67 30.06 -3.46
C GLN A 544 20.82 30.78 -4.54
N ALA A 545 19.49 30.66 -4.46
CA ALA A 545 18.60 31.39 -5.36
C ALA A 545 18.72 32.92 -5.20
N TYR A 546 18.64 33.64 -6.33
CA TYR A 546 18.68 35.12 -6.44
C TYR A 546 19.96 35.79 -5.92
N ASP A 547 21.14 35.35 -6.42
CA ASP A 547 22.47 35.91 -6.07
C ASP A 547 22.84 35.90 -4.56
N TRP A 548 22.07 35.17 -3.75
CA TRP A 548 22.42 34.88 -2.37
C TRP A 548 23.47 33.76 -2.28
N TYR A 549 24.27 33.79 -1.23
CA TYR A 549 25.28 32.77 -0.91
C TYR A 549 25.25 32.45 0.59
N LYS A 550 25.30 31.16 0.96
CA LYS A 550 25.33 30.67 2.34
C LYS A 550 26.78 30.30 2.72
N VAL A 551 27.19 30.56 3.96
CA VAL A 551 28.44 30.03 4.51
C VAL A 551 28.32 29.79 6.01
N THR A 552 28.87 28.68 6.50
CA THR A 552 28.95 28.37 7.94
C THR A 552 30.40 28.47 8.41
N ILE A 553 30.64 29.29 9.44
CA ILE A 553 31.96 29.57 10.00
C ILE A 553 32.05 28.98 11.41
N PRO A 554 33.12 28.25 11.79
CA PRO A 554 33.30 27.67 13.13
C PRO A 554 33.79 28.72 14.15
N ALA A 555 32.97 29.74 14.40
CA ALA A 555 33.05 30.63 15.56
C ALA A 555 31.71 31.37 15.80
N GLU A 556 31.43 31.80 17.04
CA GLU A 556 30.32 32.71 17.37
C GLU A 556 30.63 34.20 17.13
N ALA A 557 31.91 34.59 17.05
CA ALA A 557 32.31 35.99 16.88
C ALA A 557 33.64 36.16 16.13
N PHE A 558 33.63 36.94 15.04
CA PHE A 558 34.77 37.11 14.13
C PHE A 558 34.57 38.33 13.20
N THR A 559 35.64 38.76 12.52
CA THR A 559 35.54 39.66 11.36
C THR A 559 35.48 38.83 10.07
N VAL A 560 34.64 39.23 9.11
CA VAL A 560 34.53 38.56 7.81
C VAL A 560 34.54 39.55 6.63
N VAL A 561 35.20 39.16 5.54
CA VAL A 561 35.19 39.87 4.25
C VAL A 561 34.85 38.87 3.14
N PHE A 562 33.80 39.14 2.37
CA PHE A 562 33.44 38.32 1.22
C PHE A 562 34.22 38.76 -0.02
N LYS A 563 34.64 37.80 -0.84
CA LYS A 563 35.51 37.98 -2.02
C LYS A 563 34.89 37.30 -3.23
N GLY A 564 35.13 37.87 -4.41
CA GLY A 564 34.76 37.28 -5.70
C GLY A 564 35.40 38.03 -6.86
N ASP A 565 35.80 37.32 -7.92
CA ASP A 565 36.42 37.84 -9.16
C ASP A 565 37.62 38.81 -9.02
N GLY A 566 38.23 38.87 -7.84
CA GLY A 566 39.33 39.78 -7.50
C GLY A 566 38.91 41.08 -6.79
N GLU A 567 37.61 41.23 -6.51
CA GLU A 567 37.04 42.25 -5.62
C GLU A 567 36.77 41.70 -4.21
N GLN A 568 36.33 42.58 -3.31
CA GLN A 568 35.94 42.25 -1.94
C GLN A 568 34.85 43.20 -1.41
N SER A 569 34.08 42.74 -0.44
CA SER A 569 33.05 43.51 0.28
C SER A 569 33.63 44.49 1.30
N ALA A 570 32.75 45.13 2.06
CA ALA A 570 33.08 45.69 3.37
C ALA A 570 33.54 44.59 4.36
N GLU A 571 34.15 44.99 5.47
CA GLU A 571 34.49 44.12 6.60
C GLU A 571 33.34 44.14 7.61
N PHE A 572 32.73 42.98 7.84
CA PHE A 572 31.62 42.81 8.76
C PHE A 572 32.11 42.25 10.10
N ASN A 573 31.52 42.71 11.20
CA ASN A 573 31.85 42.26 12.57
C ASN A 573 30.71 41.38 13.09
N ILE A 574 30.94 40.06 13.13
CA ILE A 574 29.97 39.05 13.53
C ILE A 574 30.04 38.81 15.04
N THR A 575 28.86 38.65 15.65
CA THR A 575 28.64 38.21 17.02
C THR A 575 27.40 37.32 17.08
N LYS A 576 27.17 36.61 18.20
CA LYS A 576 25.94 35.86 18.46
C LYS A 576 24.68 36.69 18.10
N ASP A 577 24.61 37.91 18.62
CA ASP A 577 23.47 38.83 18.46
C ASP A 577 23.49 39.66 17.15
N SER A 578 24.44 39.43 16.24
CA SER A 578 24.48 40.18 14.98
C SER A 578 23.58 39.55 13.93
N GLY A 579 22.88 40.37 13.14
CA GLY A 579 22.11 39.92 11.98
C GLY A 579 22.95 39.08 11.01
N LYS A 580 22.34 38.06 10.41
CA LYS A 580 23.04 37.03 9.61
C LYS A 580 23.14 37.36 8.12
N TYR A 581 22.40 38.36 7.66
CA TYR A 581 22.30 38.74 6.25
C TYR A 581 23.12 40.00 5.96
N MET A 582 23.70 40.08 4.76
CA MET A 582 24.59 41.16 4.32
C MET A 582 24.69 41.23 2.79
N THR A 583 25.26 42.30 2.23
CA THR A 583 25.29 42.55 0.78
C THR A 583 26.63 43.13 0.31
N ALA A 584 27.05 42.87 -0.93
CA ALA A 584 28.31 43.44 -1.45
C ALA A 584 28.27 44.98 -1.58
N ALA A 585 27.07 45.58 -1.64
CA ALA A 585 26.84 47.01 -1.80
C ALA A 585 26.93 47.84 -0.50
N THR A 586 26.90 47.22 0.68
CA THR A 586 26.77 47.95 1.97
C THR A 586 27.69 47.40 3.08
N ASP A 587 27.91 48.18 4.13
CA ASP A 587 28.59 47.79 5.38
C ASP A 587 27.60 47.40 6.51
N LYS A 588 26.33 47.17 6.15
CA LYS A 588 25.24 46.83 7.08
C LYS A 588 25.17 45.32 7.32
N LEU A 589 24.75 44.98 8.55
CA LEU A 589 24.27 43.65 8.94
C LEU A 589 22.76 43.76 9.14
N TYR A 590 22.01 42.85 8.51
CA TYR A 590 20.54 42.81 8.52
C TYR A 590 20.06 41.60 9.31
N GLY A 591 18.99 41.76 10.08
CA GLY A 591 18.40 40.69 10.89
C GLY A 591 17.78 39.60 10.01
N SER A 592 17.16 39.98 8.89
CA SER A 592 16.51 39.05 7.96
C SER A 592 16.88 39.28 6.49
N LYS A 593 16.57 38.29 5.65
CA LYS A 593 16.68 38.37 4.19
C LYS A 593 15.86 39.52 3.60
N ALA A 594 14.67 39.76 4.15
CA ALA A 594 13.74 40.78 3.68
C ALA A 594 14.26 42.21 3.90
N GLU A 595 14.87 42.49 5.06
CA GLU A 595 15.49 43.80 5.34
C GLU A 595 16.64 44.12 4.37
N ALA A 596 17.44 43.10 4.02
CA ALA A 596 18.53 43.24 3.07
C ALA A 596 18.01 43.47 1.63
N GLU A 597 16.96 42.76 1.22
CA GLU A 597 16.33 42.95 -0.09
C GLU A 597 15.62 44.31 -0.22
N GLU A 598 15.01 44.83 0.86
CA GLU A 598 14.41 46.17 0.88
C GLU A 598 15.45 47.28 0.68
N ASP A 599 16.60 47.23 1.38
CA ASP A 599 17.66 48.26 1.25
C ASP A 599 18.35 48.21 -0.13
N LEU A 600 18.34 47.04 -0.78
CA LEU A 600 18.77 46.86 -2.18
C LEU A 600 17.70 47.30 -3.20
N GLY A 601 16.49 47.67 -2.78
CA GLY A 601 15.38 48.04 -3.66
C GLY A 601 14.86 46.89 -4.52
N ILE A 602 14.97 45.65 -4.01
CA ILE A 602 14.50 44.43 -4.69
C ILE A 602 13.02 44.25 -4.37
N THR A 603 12.18 44.39 -5.39
CA THR A 603 10.76 44.05 -5.31
C THR A 603 10.61 42.55 -5.51
N THR A 604 9.85 41.90 -4.62
CA THR A 604 9.41 40.51 -4.80
C THR A 604 7.94 40.49 -5.22
N LYS A 605 7.64 39.97 -6.41
CA LYS A 605 6.26 39.72 -6.89
C LYS A 605 6.03 38.21 -6.97
N THR A 606 5.26 37.65 -6.03
CA THR A 606 4.94 36.22 -6.00
C THR A 606 3.75 35.90 -6.89
N VAL A 607 3.90 34.87 -7.73
CA VAL A 607 2.85 34.32 -8.61
C VAL A 607 2.55 32.89 -8.20
N TYR A 608 1.26 32.56 -8.07
CA TYR A 608 0.78 31.24 -7.70
C TYR A 608 0.16 30.55 -8.93
N PHE A 609 0.45 29.26 -9.12
CA PHE A 609 -0.09 28.43 -10.19
C PHE A 609 -0.69 27.16 -9.61
N LEU A 610 -1.97 26.88 -9.88
CA LEU A 610 -2.62 25.63 -9.54
C LEU A 610 -2.17 24.58 -10.55
N ASN A 611 -1.34 23.63 -10.10
CA ASN A 611 -0.67 22.65 -10.95
C ASN A 611 -1.59 21.47 -11.31
N THR A 612 -2.73 21.77 -11.95
CA THR A 612 -3.66 20.77 -12.51
C THR A 612 -3.00 19.90 -13.59
N GLU A 613 -1.84 20.33 -14.09
CA GLU A 613 -1.02 19.60 -15.06
C GLU A 613 -0.02 18.65 -14.42
N GLU A 614 0.02 18.58 -13.09
CA GLU A 614 0.80 17.59 -12.32
C GLU A 614 2.30 17.58 -12.68
N TRP A 615 2.83 18.72 -13.15
CA TRP A 615 4.23 18.87 -13.57
C TRP A 615 5.17 18.73 -12.38
N ARG A 616 6.15 17.82 -12.47
CA ARG A 616 7.19 17.57 -11.46
C ARG A 616 8.58 17.64 -12.12
N PRO A 617 9.41 18.68 -11.85
CA PRO A 617 9.05 19.95 -11.23
C PRO A 617 8.27 20.85 -12.20
N ALA A 618 7.29 21.60 -11.68
CA ALA A 618 6.68 22.71 -12.40
C ALA A 618 7.66 23.89 -12.47
N ASN A 619 8.25 24.15 -13.62
CA ASN A 619 9.23 25.23 -13.83
C ASN A 619 8.53 26.55 -14.19
N ALA A 620 9.08 27.67 -13.73
CA ALA A 620 8.61 29.00 -14.03
C ALA A 620 9.71 29.85 -14.70
N TYR A 621 9.39 30.43 -15.86
CA TYR A 621 10.27 31.31 -16.62
C TYR A 621 9.61 32.68 -16.78
N ALA A 622 10.27 33.75 -16.34
CA ALA A 622 9.72 35.11 -16.34
C ALA A 622 10.69 36.15 -16.94
N TRP A 623 10.16 37.20 -17.56
CA TRP A 623 10.93 38.24 -18.24
C TRP A 623 10.23 39.61 -18.30
N LEU A 624 11.01 40.70 -18.43
CA LEU A 624 10.54 42.07 -18.64
C LEU A 624 10.31 42.39 -20.13
N ASP A 625 9.63 43.50 -20.42
CA ASP A 625 9.31 43.96 -21.79
C ASP A 625 10.52 44.24 -22.68
N ASP A 626 11.71 44.45 -22.11
CA ASP A 626 12.96 44.61 -22.85
C ASP A 626 13.68 43.28 -23.17
N GLY A 627 13.17 42.17 -22.63
CA GLY A 627 13.71 40.82 -22.76
C GLY A 627 14.61 40.36 -21.60
N THR A 628 14.78 41.18 -20.55
CA THR A 628 15.56 40.81 -19.35
C THR A 628 14.91 39.62 -18.64
N GLN A 629 15.68 38.54 -18.44
CA GLN A 629 15.24 37.31 -17.76
C GLN A 629 15.29 37.47 -16.23
N LEU A 630 14.24 37.00 -15.55
CA LEU A 630 14.05 37.18 -14.09
C LEU A 630 14.10 35.88 -13.28
N LEU A 631 14.01 34.72 -13.95
CA LEU A 631 14.07 33.38 -13.34
C LEU A 631 15.08 32.49 -14.07
N GLY A 632 16.22 33.07 -14.48
CA GLY A 632 17.23 32.39 -15.29
C GLY A 632 16.81 32.17 -16.75
N GLY A 633 17.58 31.34 -17.47
CA GLY A 633 17.26 30.93 -18.84
C GLY A 633 16.26 29.76 -18.88
N TRP A 634 15.60 29.56 -20.02
CA TRP A 634 14.65 28.44 -20.24
C TRP A 634 15.25 27.07 -19.83
N PRO A 635 14.54 26.20 -19.09
CA PRO A 635 13.10 26.22 -18.74
C PRO A 635 12.69 27.19 -17.63
N GLY A 636 13.62 27.97 -17.09
CA GLY A 636 13.43 28.85 -15.94
C GLY A 636 13.93 28.21 -14.66
N MET A 637 13.26 28.51 -13.55
CA MET A 637 13.55 27.96 -12.23
C MET A 637 12.35 27.16 -11.71
N ALA A 638 12.59 26.04 -11.03
CA ALA A 638 11.53 25.28 -10.37
C ALA A 638 10.68 26.19 -9.46
N ALA A 639 9.36 26.12 -9.60
CA ALA A 639 8.44 26.74 -8.67
C ALA A 639 8.44 25.92 -7.37
N GLN A 640 8.34 26.62 -6.23
CA GLN A 640 8.24 25.98 -4.93
C GLN A 640 6.81 25.49 -4.72
N SER A 641 6.62 24.29 -4.18
CA SER A 641 5.27 23.87 -3.77
C SER A 641 4.73 24.79 -2.67
N ASP A 642 3.42 24.87 -2.62
CA ASP A 642 2.64 25.64 -1.66
C ASP A 642 1.45 24.78 -1.18
N GLU A 643 0.70 25.25 -0.20
CA GLU A 643 -0.45 24.51 0.35
C GLU A 643 -1.42 24.03 -0.75
N GLY A 644 -1.65 22.70 -0.83
CA GLY A 644 -2.56 22.06 -1.79
C GLY A 644 -1.81 21.57 -3.04
N TYR A 645 -2.41 21.79 -4.22
CA TYR A 645 -1.80 21.57 -5.53
C TYR A 645 -1.23 22.85 -6.14
N TRP A 646 -1.07 23.89 -5.31
CA TRP A 646 -0.48 25.15 -5.70
C TRP A 646 1.04 25.03 -5.71
N VAL A 647 1.66 25.58 -6.75
CA VAL A 647 3.07 25.98 -6.72
C VAL A 647 3.15 27.51 -6.76
N LYS A 648 4.24 28.07 -6.24
CA LYS A 648 4.51 29.50 -6.21
C LYS A 648 5.91 29.78 -6.73
N THR A 649 6.08 30.89 -7.44
CA THR A 649 7.42 31.45 -7.72
C THR A 649 7.47 32.90 -7.29
N SER A 650 8.65 33.34 -6.84
CA SER A 650 8.88 34.71 -6.40
C SER A 650 9.75 35.41 -7.44
N VAL A 651 9.16 36.30 -8.23
CA VAL A 651 9.89 37.07 -9.23
C VAL A 651 10.57 38.25 -8.52
N LYS A 652 11.89 38.20 -8.37
CA LYS A 652 12.69 39.20 -7.63
C LYS A 652 13.55 40.05 -8.58
N TYR A 653 13.40 41.36 -8.52
CA TYR A 653 14.13 42.31 -9.38
C TYR A 653 14.08 43.74 -8.82
N GLN A 654 14.96 44.61 -9.30
CA GLN A 654 14.93 46.03 -8.93
C GLN A 654 13.92 46.80 -9.78
N GLY A 655 13.04 47.57 -9.12
CA GLY A 655 11.97 48.34 -9.76
C GLY A 655 10.58 47.74 -9.56
N ASP A 656 9.57 48.28 -10.24
CA ASP A 656 8.16 47.87 -10.11
C ASP A 656 7.48 47.68 -11.48
N GLU A 657 8.27 47.42 -12.53
CA GLU A 657 7.76 47.20 -13.88
C GLU A 657 6.88 45.94 -13.95
N ASP A 658 6.04 45.84 -14.98
CA ASP A 658 5.26 44.62 -15.26
C ASP A 658 6.15 43.57 -15.94
N PHE A 659 5.90 42.30 -15.66
CA PHE A 659 6.64 41.18 -16.27
C PHE A 659 5.67 40.18 -16.93
N SER A 660 6.21 39.30 -17.77
CA SER A 660 5.51 38.14 -18.33
C SER A 660 6.10 36.85 -17.75
N ILE A 661 5.28 35.81 -17.62
CA ILE A 661 5.66 34.51 -17.03
C ILE A 661 5.03 33.34 -17.79
N ILE A 662 5.75 32.22 -17.84
CA ILE A 662 5.26 30.91 -18.32
C ILE A 662 5.54 29.88 -17.22
N PHE A 663 4.57 29.00 -16.94
CA PHE A 663 4.79 27.76 -16.21
C PHE A 663 4.93 26.59 -17.20
N ASN A 664 5.81 25.62 -16.94
CA ASN A 664 6.11 24.51 -17.86
C ASN A 664 6.59 23.24 -17.13
N GLY A 665 6.47 22.11 -17.82
CA GLY A 665 6.96 20.80 -17.40
C GLY A 665 7.12 19.88 -18.62
N ASP A 666 7.37 18.59 -18.39
CA ASP A 666 7.80 17.67 -19.44
C ASP A 666 6.79 17.46 -20.58
N ASP A 667 5.48 17.62 -20.33
CA ASP A 667 4.41 17.45 -21.33
C ASP A 667 3.84 18.78 -21.91
N GLY A 668 4.35 19.94 -21.49
CA GLY A 668 3.76 21.21 -21.96
C GLY A 668 4.20 22.49 -21.26
N GLN A 669 3.53 23.57 -21.63
CA GLN A 669 3.71 24.92 -21.07
C GLN A 669 2.42 25.72 -21.13
N THR A 670 2.30 26.73 -20.28
CA THR A 670 1.22 27.73 -20.40
C THR A 670 1.39 28.63 -21.62
N VAL A 671 0.33 29.35 -21.97
CA VAL A 671 0.45 30.61 -22.71
C VAL A 671 1.29 31.62 -21.92
N ASP A 672 1.85 32.59 -22.63
CA ASP A 672 2.61 33.71 -22.09
C ASP A 672 1.69 34.59 -21.21
N VAL A 673 1.83 34.50 -19.89
CA VAL A 673 0.95 35.20 -18.93
C VAL A 673 1.52 36.56 -18.59
N ARG A 674 0.78 37.64 -18.88
CA ARG A 674 1.16 38.99 -18.47
C ARG A 674 0.78 39.26 -17.01
N MET A 675 1.74 39.69 -16.19
CA MET A 675 1.55 40.11 -14.80
C MET A 675 1.54 41.64 -14.68
N ASP A 676 0.51 42.24 -15.30
CA ASP A 676 0.13 43.66 -15.28
C ASP A 676 -0.89 44.02 -14.17
N ASP A 677 -1.40 43.00 -13.47
CA ASP A 677 -2.34 43.15 -12.36
C ASP A 677 -2.00 42.13 -11.26
N MET A 678 -1.21 42.58 -10.28
CA MET A 678 -0.84 41.78 -9.12
C MET A 678 -1.98 41.61 -8.09
N SER A 679 -3.15 42.23 -8.29
CA SER A 679 -4.36 41.86 -7.54
C SER A 679 -4.99 40.57 -8.07
N LYS A 680 -4.45 40.02 -9.17
CA LYS A 680 -4.84 38.73 -9.76
C LYS A 680 -3.61 37.86 -10.05
N ASN A 681 -2.88 37.51 -9.00
CA ASN A 681 -1.63 36.73 -9.07
C ASN A 681 -1.79 35.21 -8.86
N TYR A 682 -3.03 34.71 -8.81
CA TYR A 682 -3.35 33.29 -8.79
C TYR A 682 -3.76 32.84 -10.20
N ILE A 683 -3.12 31.80 -10.72
CA ILE A 683 -3.27 31.31 -12.09
C ILE A 683 -3.73 29.84 -12.04
N ALA A 684 -4.70 29.46 -12.87
CA ALA A 684 -5.05 28.06 -13.10
C ALA A 684 -5.26 27.82 -14.60
N VAL A 685 -5.00 26.59 -15.07
CA VAL A 685 -5.33 26.16 -16.44
C VAL A 685 -6.84 26.07 -16.59
N THR A 686 -7.34 26.52 -17.74
CA THR A 686 -8.76 26.46 -18.09
C THR A 686 -9.04 25.77 -19.43
N GLU A 687 -8.06 25.68 -20.33
CA GLU A 687 -8.21 24.95 -21.60
C GLU A 687 -6.85 24.44 -22.13
N VAL A 688 -6.85 23.28 -22.80
CA VAL A 688 -5.69 22.77 -23.58
C VAL A 688 -5.94 23.05 -25.05
N LYS A 689 -5.03 23.78 -25.71
CA LYS A 689 -5.18 24.16 -27.12
C LYS A 689 -4.68 23.10 -28.11
N ASP A 690 -5.15 23.21 -29.35
CA ASP A 690 -4.68 22.41 -30.50
C ASP A 690 -3.15 22.50 -30.75
N ASP A 691 -2.48 23.55 -30.26
CA ASP A 691 -1.01 23.72 -30.34
C ASP A 691 -0.25 23.17 -29.11
N GLY A 692 -0.96 22.53 -28.17
CA GLY A 692 -0.43 21.96 -26.94
C GLY A 692 -0.25 22.96 -25.77
N LYS A 693 -0.39 24.27 -26.01
CA LYS A 693 -0.29 25.26 -24.93
C LYS A 693 -1.50 25.21 -24.01
N ARG A 694 -1.27 25.40 -22.72
CA ARG A 694 -2.31 25.51 -21.69
C ARG A 694 -2.76 26.97 -21.58
N GLU A 695 -4.02 27.26 -21.87
CA GLU A 695 -4.61 28.59 -21.63
C GLU A 695 -5.07 28.70 -20.17
N VAL A 696 -4.89 29.88 -19.59
CA VAL A 696 -5.00 30.10 -18.14
C VAL A 696 -5.85 31.32 -17.79
N THR A 697 -6.47 31.30 -16.62
CA THR A 697 -7.23 32.42 -16.06
C THR A 697 -6.56 33.00 -14.80
N LYS A 698 -6.66 34.32 -14.61
CA LYS A 698 -6.10 35.06 -13.46
C LYS A 698 -7.18 35.41 -12.39
N PHE A 699 -7.00 34.90 -11.18
CA PHE A 699 -7.91 35.00 -10.02
C PHE A 699 -7.28 35.83 -8.89
N ALA A 700 -8.11 36.42 -8.02
CA ALA A 700 -7.67 37.29 -6.93
C ALA A 700 -7.37 36.57 -5.61
N SER A 701 -7.71 35.28 -5.52
CA SER A 701 -7.33 34.40 -4.40
C SER A 701 -7.26 32.94 -4.85
N LYS A 702 -6.66 32.06 -4.03
CA LYS A 702 -6.78 30.61 -4.19
C LYS A 702 -8.25 30.18 -4.28
N ALA A 703 -9.06 30.60 -3.31
CA ALA A 703 -10.46 30.17 -3.19
C ALA A 703 -11.30 30.47 -4.45
N GLU A 704 -11.09 31.62 -5.11
CA GLU A 704 -11.74 31.92 -6.40
C GLU A 704 -11.35 30.95 -7.52
N ALA A 705 -10.10 30.50 -7.55
CA ALA A 705 -9.60 29.54 -8.55
C ALA A 705 -9.99 28.09 -8.21
N GLU A 706 -9.98 27.74 -6.93
CA GLU A 706 -10.41 26.43 -6.43
C GLU A 706 -11.93 26.23 -6.64
N GLU A 707 -12.74 27.25 -6.38
CA GLU A 707 -14.18 27.25 -6.71
C GLU A 707 -14.42 27.15 -8.24
N ALA A 708 -13.61 27.84 -9.05
CA ALA A 708 -13.75 27.83 -10.51
C ALA A 708 -13.23 26.55 -11.20
N THR A 709 -12.38 25.75 -10.54
CA THR A 709 -11.80 24.51 -11.09
C THR A 709 -12.34 23.24 -10.43
N GLY A 710 -12.94 23.33 -9.24
CA GLY A 710 -13.37 22.17 -8.44
C GLY A 710 -12.23 21.44 -7.73
N ILE A 711 -10.99 21.92 -7.84
CA ILE A 711 -9.77 21.34 -7.24
C ILE A 711 -9.34 22.24 -6.09
N GLY A 712 -9.16 21.68 -4.89
CA GLY A 712 -8.83 22.44 -3.68
C GLY A 712 -7.79 21.75 -2.80
N SER A 713 -7.40 22.43 -1.71
CA SER A 713 -6.37 21.96 -0.76
C SER A 713 -6.78 20.66 -0.02
N GLY A 714 -6.51 19.51 -0.64
CA GLY A 714 -6.90 18.18 -0.16
C GLY A 714 -8.31 17.74 -0.56
N THR A 715 -8.90 18.33 -1.61
CA THR A 715 -10.24 17.99 -2.11
C THR A 715 -10.28 17.96 -3.63
N ILE A 716 -10.92 16.94 -4.20
CA ILE A 716 -11.12 16.78 -5.64
C ILE A 716 -12.63 16.77 -5.97
N THR A 717 -13.05 17.52 -6.99
CA THR A 717 -14.41 17.43 -7.52
C THR A 717 -14.41 16.53 -8.74
N VAL A 718 -15.09 15.40 -8.61
CA VAL A 718 -15.28 14.43 -9.69
C VAL A 718 -16.60 14.72 -10.40
N HIS A 719 -16.62 14.53 -11.72
CA HIS A 719 -17.78 14.75 -12.57
C HIS A 719 -18.12 13.46 -13.31
N TYR A 720 -19.38 13.04 -13.31
CA TYR A 720 -19.86 11.84 -14.01
C TYR A 720 -20.92 12.19 -15.04
N TYR A 721 -20.85 11.59 -16.23
CA TYR A 721 -21.89 11.70 -17.25
C TYR A 721 -22.86 10.51 -17.17
N ASP A 722 -24.11 10.79 -16.86
CA ASP A 722 -25.23 9.84 -16.79
C ASP A 722 -25.71 9.45 -18.19
N ALA A 723 -24.86 8.73 -18.94
CA ALA A 723 -25.24 8.11 -20.20
C ALA A 723 -26.40 7.11 -20.02
N ALA A 724 -26.50 6.53 -18.81
CA ALA A 724 -27.50 5.55 -18.42
C ALA A 724 -28.89 6.15 -18.12
N GLY A 725 -29.01 7.48 -18.07
CA GLY A 725 -30.28 8.17 -17.80
C GLY A 725 -30.89 7.82 -16.44
N TRP A 726 -30.08 7.46 -15.44
CA TRP A 726 -30.51 7.12 -14.09
C TRP A 726 -31.33 8.24 -13.43
N GLY A 727 -31.06 9.52 -13.74
CA GLY A 727 -31.82 10.66 -13.24
C GLY A 727 -31.62 10.99 -11.75
N LYS A 728 -30.87 10.13 -11.05
CA LYS A 728 -30.17 10.37 -9.79
C LYS A 728 -28.79 9.73 -9.96
N VAL A 729 -27.73 10.40 -9.51
CA VAL A 729 -26.39 9.79 -9.43
C VAL A 729 -25.92 9.86 -7.98
N GLY A 730 -25.52 8.73 -7.43
CA GLY A 730 -24.74 8.60 -6.22
C GLY A 730 -23.26 8.42 -6.54
N VAL A 731 -22.40 8.74 -5.57
CA VAL A 731 -20.99 8.39 -5.56
C VAL A 731 -20.65 7.68 -4.26
N TYR A 732 -19.95 6.54 -4.36
CA TYR A 732 -19.29 5.86 -3.25
C TYR A 732 -17.78 5.89 -3.48
N THR A 733 -17.00 6.01 -2.41
CA THR A 733 -15.53 5.99 -2.45
C THR A 733 -14.99 5.23 -1.26
N TRP A 734 -13.79 4.68 -1.37
CA TRP A 734 -13.08 4.00 -0.28
C TRP A 734 -11.56 4.10 -0.45
N GLY A 735 -10.83 3.75 0.61
CA GLY A 735 -9.39 4.00 0.75
C GLY A 735 -9.14 5.42 1.28
N ASP A 736 -8.50 6.29 0.49
CA ASP A 736 -8.04 7.62 0.96
C ASP A 736 -9.18 8.56 1.42
N ALA A 737 -10.42 8.34 0.98
CA ALA A 737 -11.63 8.86 1.62
C ALA A 737 -12.85 7.97 1.38
N GLN A 738 -13.74 7.90 2.37
CA GLN A 738 -15.08 7.28 2.27
C GLN A 738 -16.17 8.37 2.38
N VAL A 739 -17.18 8.33 1.52
CA VAL A 739 -18.26 9.34 1.45
C VAL A 739 -19.59 8.85 2.04
N GLY A 740 -19.52 8.26 3.24
CA GLY A 740 -20.64 7.65 3.95
C GLY A 740 -20.93 6.23 3.51
N GLU A 741 -21.84 5.55 4.21
CA GLU A 741 -22.29 4.19 3.92
C GLU A 741 -22.89 4.06 2.51
N TRP A 742 -22.81 2.87 1.89
CA TRP A 742 -23.46 2.57 0.60
C TRP A 742 -24.96 2.96 0.60
N PRO A 743 -25.49 3.62 -0.46
CA PRO A 743 -24.90 3.94 -1.76
C PRO A 743 -24.04 5.22 -1.81
N GLY A 744 -23.57 5.71 -0.66
CA GLY A 744 -22.67 6.84 -0.53
C GLY A 744 -23.39 8.19 -0.52
N LYS A 745 -22.82 9.17 -1.24
CA LYS A 745 -23.28 10.55 -1.30
C LYS A 745 -24.02 10.81 -2.61
N LEU A 746 -25.22 11.40 -2.55
CA LEU A 746 -25.92 11.88 -3.74
C LEU A 746 -25.13 13.03 -4.40
N CYS A 747 -24.91 12.95 -5.70
CA CYS A 747 -24.24 13.96 -6.52
C CYS A 747 -25.15 15.17 -6.81
N GLU A 748 -24.52 16.30 -7.13
CA GLU A 748 -25.20 17.52 -7.59
C GLU A 748 -25.38 17.48 -9.12
N ASP A 749 -26.60 17.72 -9.60
CA ASP A 749 -26.92 17.89 -11.02
C ASP A 749 -26.31 19.20 -11.56
N GLU A 750 -25.51 19.10 -12.64
CA GLU A 750 -24.90 20.23 -13.33
C GLU A 750 -25.60 20.60 -14.65
N GLY A 751 -26.63 19.86 -15.04
CA GLY A 751 -27.29 19.94 -16.34
C GLY A 751 -26.58 19.14 -17.44
N ASP A 752 -27.27 19.01 -18.58
CA ASP A 752 -26.80 18.33 -19.79
C ASP A 752 -26.23 16.92 -19.55
N GLY A 753 -26.82 16.17 -18.61
CA GLY A 753 -26.45 14.79 -18.26
C GLY A 753 -25.25 14.68 -17.31
N TRP A 754 -24.65 15.78 -16.88
CA TRP A 754 -23.51 15.78 -15.95
C TRP A 754 -23.95 15.94 -14.50
N TYR A 755 -23.33 15.16 -13.63
CA TYR A 755 -23.43 15.26 -12.18
C TYR A 755 -22.04 15.41 -11.58
N LYS A 756 -21.92 15.95 -10.36
CA LYS A 756 -20.64 16.07 -9.65
C LYS A 756 -20.71 15.73 -8.17
N ALA A 757 -19.55 15.45 -7.59
CA ALA A 757 -19.36 15.48 -6.15
C ALA A 757 -17.94 15.95 -5.79
N THR A 758 -17.83 16.86 -4.83
CA THR A 758 -16.56 17.10 -4.13
C THR A 758 -16.33 16.00 -3.11
N ILE A 759 -15.15 15.38 -3.18
CA ILE A 759 -14.62 14.34 -2.30
C ILE A 759 -13.53 14.96 -1.42
N ASN A 760 -13.48 14.59 -0.13
CA ASN A 760 -12.53 15.14 0.84
C ASN A 760 -11.18 14.38 0.85
N ALA A 761 -10.65 14.11 -0.34
CA ALA A 761 -9.31 13.58 -0.57
C ALA A 761 -8.69 14.24 -1.80
N GLY A 762 -7.37 14.09 -1.91
CA GLY A 762 -6.65 14.34 -3.15
C GLY A 762 -6.79 13.19 -4.14
N PRO A 763 -6.30 13.33 -5.38
CA PRO A 763 -6.14 12.17 -6.25
C PRO A 763 -5.17 11.16 -5.60
N SER A 764 -5.41 9.88 -5.86
CA SER A 764 -4.62 8.77 -5.30
C SER A 764 -4.87 7.48 -6.06
N SER A 765 -3.85 6.61 -6.16
CA SER A 765 -4.06 5.21 -6.56
C SER A 765 -4.99 4.46 -5.57
N ASN A 766 -5.09 4.95 -4.34
CA ASN A 766 -5.95 4.43 -3.27
C ASN A 766 -7.24 5.24 -3.08
N LEU A 767 -7.58 6.19 -3.97
CA LEU A 767 -8.91 6.84 -3.98
C LEU A 767 -9.80 6.13 -5.01
N ASN A 768 -10.35 5.01 -4.58
CA ASN A 768 -11.27 4.21 -5.38
C ASN A 768 -12.68 4.84 -5.35
N ILE A 769 -13.42 4.71 -6.45
CA ILE A 769 -14.68 5.42 -6.69
C ILE A 769 -15.63 4.60 -7.58
N ILE A 770 -16.91 4.58 -7.20
CA ILE A 770 -18.03 4.01 -7.97
C ILE A 770 -19.12 5.08 -8.07
N PHE A 771 -19.75 5.22 -9.25
CA PHE A 771 -21.01 5.97 -9.38
C PHE A 771 -22.19 4.99 -9.49
N ASN A 772 -23.34 5.36 -8.94
CA ASN A 772 -24.53 4.50 -8.90
C ASN A 772 -25.83 5.28 -9.12
N ASN A 773 -26.95 4.59 -9.33
CA ASN A 773 -28.27 5.21 -9.54
C ASN A 773 -28.96 5.71 -8.26
N TYR A 774 -28.28 5.67 -7.10
CA TYR A 774 -28.79 6.02 -5.78
C TYR A 774 -30.14 5.37 -5.46
N ALA A 775 -30.24 4.07 -5.72
CA ALA A 775 -31.42 3.25 -5.43
C ALA A 775 -31.77 3.25 -3.94
N THR A 776 -33.07 3.32 -3.63
CA THR A 776 -33.61 3.42 -2.27
C THR A 776 -34.78 2.46 -2.04
N GLY A 777 -34.64 1.56 -1.07
CA GLY A 777 -35.66 0.54 -0.77
C GLY A 777 -35.64 -0.60 -1.80
N ASP A 778 -36.79 -0.88 -2.42
CA ASP A 778 -36.95 -1.95 -3.42
C ASP A 778 -36.60 -1.49 -4.86
N GLU A 779 -35.91 -0.36 -5.04
CA GLU A 779 -35.42 0.12 -6.34
C GLU A 779 -34.24 -0.76 -6.82
N GLU A 780 -34.21 -1.12 -8.11
CA GLU A 780 -33.14 -1.95 -8.69
C GLU A 780 -31.81 -1.16 -8.75
N GLY A 781 -30.73 -1.73 -8.20
CA GLY A 781 -29.43 -1.07 -8.11
C GLY A 781 -28.62 -1.17 -9.40
N HIS A 782 -28.08 -0.04 -9.86
CA HIS A 782 -27.15 0.04 -10.99
C HIS A 782 -25.93 0.87 -10.62
N GLN A 783 -24.74 0.45 -11.06
CA GLN A 783 -23.47 1.07 -10.69
C GLN A 783 -22.40 0.88 -11.77
N THR A 784 -21.44 1.80 -11.84
CA THR A 784 -20.21 1.63 -12.61
C THR A 784 -19.38 0.47 -12.05
N ASP A 785 -18.41 0.03 -12.85
CA ASP A 785 -17.29 -0.76 -12.37
C ASP A 785 -16.42 0.09 -11.41
N ASP A 786 -15.50 -0.56 -10.70
CA ASP A 786 -14.56 0.10 -9.78
C ASP A 786 -13.59 1.01 -10.57
N MET A 787 -13.66 2.32 -10.31
CA MET A 787 -12.78 3.32 -10.89
C MET A 787 -11.85 3.93 -9.83
N ARG A 788 -10.91 4.77 -10.27
CA ARG A 788 -10.00 5.54 -9.40
C ARG A 788 -9.96 7.00 -9.79
N ALA A 789 -10.02 7.87 -8.79
CA ALA A 789 -9.72 9.29 -8.93
C ALA A 789 -8.23 9.49 -8.59
N ASP A 790 -7.36 9.16 -9.55
CA ASP A 790 -5.91 9.04 -9.37
C ASP A 790 -5.09 10.16 -10.01
N SER A 791 -5.74 11.17 -10.62
CA SER A 791 -5.06 12.31 -11.26
C SER A 791 -5.97 13.55 -11.32
N LEU A 792 -5.39 14.73 -11.06
CA LEU A 792 -6.03 16.03 -11.24
C LEU A 792 -6.42 16.30 -12.70
N LYS A 793 -5.71 15.72 -13.66
CA LYS A 793 -6.07 15.81 -15.07
C LYS A 793 -7.40 15.10 -15.33
N ASN A 794 -7.64 13.94 -14.72
CA ASN A 794 -8.65 12.99 -15.20
C ASN A 794 -9.91 12.91 -14.32
N VAL A 795 -10.53 14.05 -14.03
CA VAL A 795 -11.69 14.15 -13.12
C VAL A 795 -13.07 13.98 -13.75
N TYR A 796 -13.14 13.81 -15.09
CA TYR A 796 -14.40 13.64 -15.83
C TYR A 796 -14.61 12.19 -16.26
N PHE A 797 -15.57 11.51 -15.65
CA PHE A 797 -15.86 10.09 -15.81
C PHE A 797 -17.08 9.86 -16.74
N ILE A 798 -17.01 8.84 -17.61
CA ILE A 798 -18.17 8.36 -18.40
C ILE A 798 -18.19 6.82 -18.42
N GLY A 799 -19.38 6.24 -18.22
CA GLY A 799 -19.60 4.80 -18.32
C GLY A 799 -18.83 4.01 -17.26
N ALA A 800 -18.39 2.81 -17.62
CA ALA A 800 -17.79 1.85 -16.68
C ALA A 800 -16.40 2.25 -16.14
N SER A 801 -15.53 2.84 -16.98
CA SER A 801 -14.10 2.98 -16.64
C SER A 801 -13.35 4.12 -17.35
N TYR A 802 -14.04 5.00 -18.08
CA TYR A 802 -13.37 6.06 -18.86
C TYR A 802 -13.25 7.37 -18.06
N LYS A 803 -12.06 7.96 -18.06
CA LYS A 803 -11.72 9.22 -17.36
C LYS A 803 -11.01 10.22 -18.29
N TYR A 804 -11.27 11.52 -18.12
CA TYR A 804 -10.93 12.56 -19.10
C TYR A 804 -10.52 13.91 -18.50
N GLY A 805 -9.74 14.65 -19.30
CA GLY A 805 -9.28 16.03 -19.07
C GLY A 805 -10.35 17.12 -18.95
N SER A 806 -11.53 16.93 -19.54
CA SER A 806 -12.59 17.95 -19.59
C SER A 806 -13.92 17.36 -20.08
N LYS A 807 -15.04 18.05 -19.80
CA LYS A 807 -16.33 17.75 -20.46
C LYS A 807 -16.21 17.72 -21.98
N THR A 808 -15.44 18.63 -22.59
CA THR A 808 -15.24 18.67 -24.05
C THR A 808 -14.53 17.42 -24.57
N ALA A 809 -13.48 16.94 -23.90
CA ALA A 809 -12.79 15.71 -24.28
C ALA A 809 -13.69 14.47 -24.10
N ALA A 810 -14.41 14.41 -22.98
CA ALA A 810 -15.31 13.32 -22.65
C ALA A 810 -16.51 13.23 -23.60
N LEU A 811 -17.17 14.36 -23.88
CA LEU A 811 -18.27 14.45 -24.85
C LEU A 811 -17.80 14.14 -26.27
N LYS A 812 -16.59 14.57 -26.67
CA LYS A 812 -16.02 14.21 -27.98
C LYS A 812 -15.76 12.70 -28.11
N ALA A 813 -15.41 12.02 -27.03
CA ALA A 813 -15.24 10.56 -27.00
C ALA A 813 -16.60 9.82 -27.02
N LEU A 814 -17.63 10.39 -26.39
CA LEU A 814 -19.02 9.94 -26.48
C LEU A 814 -19.57 10.12 -27.91
N GLU A 815 -19.35 11.28 -28.54
CA GLU A 815 -19.72 11.57 -29.93
C GLU A 815 -19.02 10.66 -30.95
N SER A 816 -17.80 10.19 -30.66
CA SER A 816 -17.11 9.22 -31.52
C SER A 816 -17.59 7.77 -31.36
N GLY A 817 -18.51 7.49 -30.43
CA GLY A 817 -19.06 6.15 -30.20
C GLY A 817 -18.05 5.12 -29.67
N THR A 818 -16.90 5.57 -29.17
CA THR A 818 -15.77 4.71 -28.76
C THR A 818 -15.85 4.25 -27.30
N LEU A 819 -16.94 4.56 -26.59
CA LEU A 819 -17.12 4.24 -25.18
C LEU A 819 -17.92 2.95 -24.99
N LYS A 820 -17.37 2.01 -24.22
CA LYS A 820 -18.13 0.89 -23.65
C LYS A 820 -19.01 1.40 -22.52
N LEU A 821 -20.22 1.83 -22.89
CA LEU A 821 -21.31 2.12 -21.96
C LEU A 821 -21.90 0.81 -21.40
N GLN A 822 -22.58 0.88 -20.25
CA GLN A 822 -23.09 -0.33 -19.59
C GLN A 822 -24.40 -0.82 -20.23
N LYS A 823 -24.81 -2.05 -19.85
CA LYS A 823 -25.91 -2.78 -20.49
C LYS A 823 -27.29 -2.35 -19.99
N GLY A 824 -27.67 -1.13 -20.33
CA GLY A 824 -28.99 -0.55 -20.04
C GLY A 824 -29.21 0.85 -20.61
N ASP A 825 -28.13 1.52 -21.02
CA ASP A 825 -28.09 2.96 -21.28
C ASP A 825 -29.00 3.40 -22.45
N PRO A 826 -29.90 4.40 -22.25
CA PRO A 826 -30.73 4.95 -23.30
C PRO A 826 -29.89 5.82 -24.24
N THR A 827 -29.79 5.40 -25.51
CA THR A 827 -29.08 6.18 -26.53
C THR A 827 -29.62 7.62 -26.67
N PRO A 828 -28.74 8.64 -26.79
CA PRO A 828 -29.15 10.01 -27.06
C PRO A 828 -30.05 10.07 -28.31
N THR A 829 -31.29 10.56 -28.14
CA THR A 829 -32.36 10.31 -29.12
C THR A 829 -32.22 11.16 -30.40
N THR A 830 -31.46 10.66 -31.39
CA THR A 830 -31.37 11.27 -32.73
C THR A 830 -31.32 10.23 -33.86
N GLY A 831 -32.48 9.82 -34.41
CA GLY A 831 -32.54 9.09 -35.68
C GLY A 831 -33.72 8.13 -35.83
N GLU A 832 -34.27 8.02 -37.04
CA GLU A 832 -35.37 7.09 -37.40
C GLU A 832 -34.88 5.64 -37.52
N LYS A 833 -35.75 4.64 -37.24
CA LYS A 833 -35.50 3.25 -37.65
C LYS A 833 -35.56 3.14 -39.18
N VAL A 834 -34.63 2.38 -39.76
CA VAL A 834 -34.51 2.17 -41.21
C VAL A 834 -34.79 0.70 -41.55
N ASP A 835 -35.87 0.44 -42.29
CA ASP A 835 -36.07 -0.87 -42.94
C ASP A 835 -35.05 -1.01 -44.09
N ARG A 836 -34.26 -2.09 -44.09
CA ARG A 836 -33.28 -2.40 -45.16
C ARG A 836 -33.92 -3.22 -46.28
N GLU A 837 -33.62 -2.87 -47.53
CA GLU A 837 -33.96 -3.71 -48.69
C GLU A 837 -33.28 -5.10 -48.62
N ILE A 838 -33.99 -6.12 -49.11
CA ILE A 838 -33.47 -7.49 -49.26
C ILE A 838 -32.67 -7.57 -50.58
N GLY A 839 -31.44 -8.06 -50.52
CA GLY A 839 -30.55 -8.18 -51.68
C GLY A 839 -30.73 -9.49 -52.44
N GLU A 840 -30.38 -9.47 -53.73
CA GLU A 840 -30.27 -10.69 -54.55
C GLU A 840 -28.90 -11.34 -54.28
N GLU A 841 -28.89 -12.64 -53.99
CA GLU A 841 -27.66 -13.38 -53.70
C GLU A 841 -26.76 -13.48 -54.93
N ALA A 842 -25.44 -13.44 -54.72
CA ALA A 842 -24.46 -13.61 -55.79
C ALA A 842 -24.62 -14.94 -56.55
N PRO A 843 -24.11 -15.09 -57.79
CA PRO A 843 -23.84 -16.42 -58.34
C PRO A 843 -22.83 -17.16 -57.45
N LEU A 844 -22.90 -18.49 -57.42
CA LEU A 844 -21.91 -19.34 -56.75
C LEU A 844 -20.91 -19.86 -57.78
N ALA A 845 -19.62 -19.91 -57.43
CA ALA A 845 -18.57 -20.52 -58.25
C ALA A 845 -18.41 -22.01 -57.90
N ASP A 846 -17.82 -22.80 -58.81
CA ASP A 846 -17.64 -24.25 -58.62
C ASP A 846 -16.68 -24.61 -57.45
N ASP A 847 -15.91 -23.64 -56.95
CA ASP A 847 -14.98 -23.74 -55.83
C ASP A 847 -15.38 -22.91 -54.58
N GLU A 848 -16.61 -22.36 -54.58
CA GLU A 848 -17.20 -21.64 -53.45
C GLU A 848 -18.44 -22.38 -52.89
N THR A 849 -18.63 -22.30 -51.58
CA THR A 849 -19.86 -22.73 -50.88
C THR A 849 -20.56 -21.51 -50.30
N ARG A 850 -21.91 -21.52 -50.34
CA ARG A 850 -22.71 -20.47 -49.70
C ARG A 850 -22.94 -20.79 -48.22
N VAL A 851 -22.57 -19.84 -47.38
CA VAL A 851 -22.84 -19.84 -45.95
C VAL A 851 -23.86 -18.76 -45.65
N TYR A 852 -24.79 -19.07 -44.76
CA TYR A 852 -25.81 -18.19 -44.22
C TYR A 852 -25.54 -17.96 -42.73
N ILE A 853 -25.75 -16.73 -42.25
CA ILE A 853 -25.60 -16.37 -40.84
C ILE A 853 -26.76 -15.50 -40.39
N LYS A 854 -27.24 -15.73 -39.15
CA LYS A 854 -28.23 -14.88 -38.50
C LYS A 854 -27.53 -13.91 -37.56
N LEU A 855 -27.67 -12.62 -37.82
CA LEU A 855 -27.08 -11.54 -37.02
C LEU A 855 -28.21 -10.69 -36.44
N ASP A 856 -28.71 -11.13 -35.28
CA ASP A 856 -29.92 -10.58 -34.67
C ASP A 856 -29.76 -9.20 -34.00
N ASP A 857 -28.54 -8.66 -33.97
CA ASP A 857 -28.24 -7.35 -33.37
C ASP A 857 -28.58 -6.18 -34.32
N GLU A 858 -29.18 -5.10 -33.78
CA GLU A 858 -29.52 -3.89 -34.56
C GLU A 858 -28.26 -3.13 -35.07
N GLY A 859 -27.07 -3.41 -34.51
CA GLY A 859 -25.78 -2.87 -34.97
C GLY A 859 -25.47 -3.18 -36.43
N TYR A 860 -25.94 -4.31 -36.97
CA TYR A 860 -25.77 -4.67 -38.38
C TYR A 860 -26.79 -4.01 -39.33
N ALA A 861 -27.62 -3.06 -38.87
CA ALA A 861 -28.64 -2.42 -39.71
C ALA A 861 -28.09 -1.60 -40.89
N LYS A 862 -26.84 -1.10 -40.81
CA LYS A 862 -26.20 -0.31 -41.88
C LYS A 862 -25.42 -1.16 -42.88
N GLY A 863 -24.43 -1.91 -42.42
CA GLY A 863 -23.69 -2.92 -43.21
C GLY A 863 -23.47 -4.20 -42.41
N ALA A 864 -23.02 -5.25 -43.10
CA ALA A 864 -22.47 -6.46 -42.48
C ALA A 864 -21.40 -7.07 -43.40
N ASN A 865 -20.23 -7.36 -42.84
CA ASN A 865 -19.08 -7.97 -43.52
C ASN A 865 -18.57 -9.14 -42.67
N LEU A 866 -17.92 -10.10 -43.32
CA LEU A 866 -17.16 -11.17 -42.66
C LEU A 866 -15.67 -10.98 -42.96
N TYR A 867 -14.87 -10.87 -41.92
CA TYR A 867 -13.41 -10.92 -41.97
C TYR A 867 -12.93 -12.27 -41.42
N CYS A 868 -11.80 -12.77 -41.96
CA CYS A 868 -11.33 -14.13 -41.73
C CYS A 868 -9.82 -14.26 -41.96
N TRP A 869 -9.13 -14.91 -41.01
CA TRP A 869 -7.70 -15.23 -41.09
C TRP A 869 -7.38 -16.54 -40.37
N THR A 870 -6.14 -17.02 -40.52
CA THR A 870 -5.54 -18.10 -39.73
C THR A 870 -4.34 -17.60 -38.93
N GLU A 871 -4.09 -18.16 -37.74
CA GLU A 871 -2.88 -17.86 -36.95
C GLU A 871 -1.71 -18.80 -37.30
N GLY A 872 -0.51 -18.24 -37.44
CA GLY A 872 0.73 -18.97 -37.69
C GLY A 872 1.75 -18.16 -38.51
N ASP A 873 2.89 -18.75 -38.85
CA ASP A 873 4.04 -18.09 -39.51
C ASP A 873 3.76 -17.34 -40.85
N LYS A 874 2.54 -17.39 -41.37
CA LYS A 874 2.12 -16.75 -42.63
C LYS A 874 0.85 -15.90 -42.55
N ASN A 875 0.10 -15.91 -41.44
CA ASN A 875 -1.17 -15.18 -41.21
C ASN A 875 -2.00 -14.87 -42.47
N VAL A 876 -2.75 -15.85 -42.99
CA VAL A 876 -3.41 -15.75 -44.30
C VAL A 876 -4.82 -15.13 -44.19
N GLU A 877 -5.02 -13.97 -44.82
CA GLU A 877 -6.31 -13.26 -44.86
C GLU A 877 -7.19 -13.71 -46.05
N TYR A 878 -8.24 -14.49 -45.81
CA TYR A 878 -9.08 -15.06 -46.88
C TYR A 878 -10.00 -14.04 -47.58
N PHE A 879 -10.24 -12.88 -46.95
CA PHE A 879 -11.12 -11.83 -47.48
C PHE A 879 -10.41 -10.50 -47.79
N GLY A 880 -9.07 -10.49 -47.82
CA GLY A 880 -8.27 -9.36 -48.34
C GLY A 880 -8.20 -8.14 -47.42
N GLY A 881 -7.90 -8.37 -46.14
CA GLY A 881 -7.76 -7.33 -45.13
C GLY A 881 -9.08 -6.89 -44.48
N TRP A 882 -8.97 -6.25 -43.32
CA TRP A 882 -10.09 -5.61 -42.63
C TRP A 882 -10.73 -4.53 -43.52
N PRO A 883 -12.08 -4.45 -43.64
CA PRO A 883 -13.12 -5.11 -42.85
C PRO A 883 -13.63 -6.46 -43.42
N GLY A 884 -12.94 -7.06 -44.40
CA GLY A 884 -13.35 -8.30 -45.04
C GLY A 884 -14.45 -8.15 -46.11
N LYS A 885 -15.12 -9.25 -46.41
CA LYS A 885 -16.06 -9.41 -47.55
C LYS A 885 -17.49 -9.08 -47.11
N ALA A 886 -18.11 -8.11 -47.77
CA ALA A 886 -19.49 -7.70 -47.50
C ALA A 886 -20.50 -8.83 -47.76
N MET A 887 -21.52 -8.95 -46.89
CA MET A 887 -22.54 -9.98 -46.91
C MET A 887 -23.88 -9.47 -47.45
N THR A 888 -24.63 -10.31 -48.16
CA THR A 888 -25.95 -9.96 -48.69
C THR A 888 -27.03 -10.22 -47.66
N HIS A 889 -27.75 -9.19 -47.20
CA HIS A 889 -28.94 -9.34 -46.35
C HIS A 889 -30.08 -9.98 -47.14
N ILE A 890 -30.61 -11.12 -46.66
CA ILE A 890 -31.64 -11.93 -47.33
C ILE A 890 -33.02 -11.93 -46.66
N GLY A 891 -33.18 -11.23 -45.53
CA GLY A 891 -34.46 -11.04 -44.83
C GLY A 891 -34.41 -11.49 -43.36
N ASN A 892 -35.18 -10.82 -42.49
CA ASN A 892 -35.30 -11.12 -41.05
C ASN A 892 -33.96 -11.41 -40.35
N ASN A 893 -33.01 -10.47 -40.49
CA ASN A 893 -31.66 -10.53 -39.91
C ASN A 893 -30.77 -11.71 -40.37
N TRP A 894 -31.16 -12.42 -41.43
CA TRP A 894 -30.30 -13.38 -42.12
C TRP A 894 -29.47 -12.71 -43.22
N TYR A 895 -28.23 -13.17 -43.36
CA TYR A 895 -27.26 -12.75 -44.35
C TYR A 895 -26.68 -13.97 -45.08
N SER A 896 -26.16 -13.77 -46.28
CA SER A 896 -25.47 -14.79 -47.07
C SER A 896 -24.13 -14.30 -47.61
N ILE A 897 -23.18 -15.22 -47.71
CA ILE A 897 -21.84 -15.00 -48.25
C ILE A 897 -21.35 -16.26 -48.95
N ASN A 898 -20.62 -16.11 -50.05
CA ASN A 898 -19.84 -17.21 -50.62
C ASN A 898 -18.46 -17.25 -49.95
N VAL A 899 -18.03 -18.41 -49.47
CA VAL A 899 -16.68 -18.67 -48.95
C VAL A 899 -16.00 -19.74 -49.82
N LYS A 900 -14.67 -19.87 -49.78
CA LYS A 900 -13.97 -20.91 -50.54
C LYS A 900 -14.14 -22.27 -49.85
N ASN A 901 -14.25 -23.34 -50.64
CA ASN A 901 -14.46 -24.69 -50.11
C ASN A 901 -13.30 -25.15 -49.19
N GLU A 902 -12.09 -24.66 -49.44
CA GLU A 902 -10.89 -24.91 -48.62
C GLU A 902 -10.97 -24.36 -47.18
N MET A 903 -11.88 -23.41 -46.93
CA MET A 903 -12.11 -22.82 -45.61
C MET A 903 -13.07 -23.65 -44.74
N LEU A 904 -13.75 -24.65 -45.33
CA LEU A 904 -14.77 -25.45 -44.67
C LEU A 904 -14.21 -26.82 -44.29
N PHE A 905 -14.76 -27.40 -43.22
CA PHE A 905 -14.38 -28.75 -42.77
C PHE A 905 -14.86 -29.81 -43.78
N SER A 906 -14.02 -30.78 -44.11
CA SER A 906 -14.28 -31.75 -45.18
C SER A 906 -13.76 -33.16 -44.83
N GLU A 907 -14.65 -34.00 -44.28
CA GLU A 907 -14.33 -35.35 -43.77
C GLU A 907 -13.49 -36.21 -44.73
N GLU A 908 -13.71 -36.13 -46.06
CA GLU A 908 -12.93 -36.90 -47.04
C GLU A 908 -11.51 -36.37 -47.29
N LYS A 909 -11.23 -35.07 -47.12
CA LYS A 909 -9.95 -34.46 -47.50
C LYS A 909 -9.04 -34.18 -46.30
N ASP A 910 -9.62 -33.82 -45.17
CA ASP A 910 -8.86 -33.58 -43.93
C ASP A 910 -8.26 -34.90 -43.38
N LEU A 911 -8.96 -36.04 -43.59
CA LEU A 911 -8.41 -37.37 -43.30
C LEU A 911 -7.28 -37.81 -44.26
N GLU A 912 -7.24 -37.35 -45.51
CA GLU A 912 -6.12 -37.63 -46.42
C GLU A 912 -4.86 -36.83 -46.02
N GLU A 913 -5.03 -35.60 -45.55
CA GLU A 913 -3.94 -34.73 -45.06
C GLU A 913 -3.36 -35.27 -43.73
N GLU A 914 -4.23 -35.68 -42.78
CA GLU A 914 -3.83 -36.27 -41.48
C GLU A 914 -3.20 -37.68 -41.62
N LEU A 915 -3.61 -38.47 -42.63
CA LEU A 915 -2.96 -39.75 -42.96
C LEU A 915 -1.56 -39.56 -43.55
N LEU A 916 -1.37 -38.61 -44.46
CA LEU A 916 -0.06 -38.36 -45.09
C LEU A 916 1.00 -37.90 -44.09
N GLU A 917 0.66 -36.99 -43.17
CA GLU A 917 1.59 -36.59 -42.09
C GLU A 917 1.87 -37.73 -41.09
N SER A 918 1.06 -38.79 -41.06
CA SER A 918 1.32 -39.99 -40.23
C SER A 918 2.22 -41.04 -40.92
N GLU A 919 2.20 -41.15 -42.25
CA GLU A 919 3.07 -42.08 -42.98
C GLU A 919 4.51 -41.55 -43.11
N ASP A 920 4.69 -40.24 -43.36
CA ASP A 920 6.02 -39.60 -43.45
C ASP A 920 6.83 -39.64 -42.12
N LEU A 921 6.16 -39.88 -40.98
CA LEU A 921 6.80 -39.93 -39.65
C LEU A 921 7.23 -41.34 -39.20
N GLU A 922 6.82 -42.43 -39.88
CA GLU A 922 7.24 -43.80 -39.51
C GLU A 922 8.42 -44.36 -40.34
N GLU A 923 8.85 -43.73 -41.45
CA GLU A 923 10.04 -44.19 -42.21
C GLU A 923 11.39 -43.60 -41.72
N GLU A 924 11.50 -42.32 -41.32
CA GLU A 924 12.81 -41.73 -40.96
C GLU A 924 13.42 -42.25 -39.64
N GLU A 925 12.63 -42.69 -38.63
CA GLU A 925 13.19 -43.23 -37.37
C GLU A 925 13.68 -44.70 -37.48
N LEU A 926 13.53 -45.39 -38.62
CA LEU A 926 13.83 -46.83 -38.73
C LEU A 926 15.11 -47.23 -39.49
N GLU A 927 15.73 -46.38 -40.31
CA GLU A 927 16.98 -46.75 -41.02
C GLU A 927 18.28 -46.49 -40.24
N GLU A 928 18.40 -45.44 -39.40
CA GLU A 928 19.68 -45.10 -38.73
C GLU A 928 19.98 -45.90 -37.44
N ALA A 929 19.19 -46.93 -37.13
CA ALA A 929 19.39 -47.81 -35.97
C ALA A 929 20.36 -48.99 -36.21
N LEU A 930 20.91 -49.16 -37.42
CA LEU A 930 21.74 -50.30 -37.80
C LEU A 930 22.99 -49.91 -38.62
N THR A 931 24.17 -50.23 -38.07
CA THR A 931 25.55 -50.03 -38.58
C THR A 931 26.24 -48.71 -38.19
N GLU A 932 27.51 -48.68 -37.76
CA GLU A 932 28.39 -49.74 -37.23
C GLU A 932 29.45 -49.11 -36.28
N GLU A 933 30.10 -49.93 -35.42
CA GLU A 933 31.22 -49.48 -34.58
C GLU A 933 32.54 -49.34 -35.39
N ASP A 934 33.45 -48.47 -34.90
CA ASP A 934 34.92 -48.45 -35.14
C ASP A 934 35.49 -48.63 -36.57
N THR A 935 36.19 -47.62 -37.11
CA THR A 935 37.68 -47.60 -37.10
C THR A 935 38.35 -46.40 -37.80
N ASP A 936 39.29 -45.78 -37.08
CA ASP A 936 40.68 -45.39 -37.43
C ASP A 936 41.19 -45.01 -38.85
N GLU A 937 42.09 -44.02 -38.80
CA GLU A 937 43.32 -43.81 -39.60
C GLU A 937 43.31 -43.43 -41.10
N GLU A 938 44.14 -42.41 -41.41
CA GLU A 938 44.97 -42.20 -42.63
C GLU A 938 44.31 -42.12 -44.04
N SER A 939 44.77 -41.28 -44.98
CA SER A 939 45.81 -40.23 -44.97
C SER A 939 45.79 -39.36 -46.25
N THR A 940 46.56 -38.27 -46.24
CA THR A 940 47.29 -37.67 -47.38
C THR A 940 46.55 -37.25 -48.67
N ASP A 941 46.59 -35.93 -48.88
CA ASP A 941 47.25 -35.27 -50.04
C ASP A 941 46.51 -34.96 -51.37
N VAL A 942 46.68 -33.67 -51.73
CA VAL A 942 47.05 -33.14 -53.07
C VAL A 942 45.95 -32.89 -54.12
N GLU A 943 45.76 -31.58 -54.37
CA GLU A 943 45.64 -30.86 -55.67
C GLU A 943 44.62 -31.35 -56.74
N SER A 944 43.90 -30.48 -57.47
CA SER A 944 43.87 -28.99 -57.48
C SER A 944 42.76 -28.48 -58.42
N GLU A 945 42.45 -27.18 -58.29
CA GLU A 945 42.00 -26.26 -59.36
C GLU A 945 40.67 -26.56 -60.10
N ASP A 946 39.81 -25.52 -60.08
CA ASP A 946 39.03 -24.98 -61.21
C ASP A 946 37.89 -25.81 -61.85
N ALA A 947 36.82 -25.19 -62.38
CA ALA A 947 36.27 -23.83 -62.23
C ALA A 947 34.88 -23.77 -62.93
N ASP A 948 34.19 -22.62 -62.76
CA ASP A 948 32.98 -22.17 -63.46
C ASP A 948 31.67 -23.00 -63.27
N VAL A 949 30.46 -22.47 -62.98
CA VAL A 949 29.74 -21.18 -63.21
C VAL A 949 28.63 -21.32 -64.27
N THR A 950 27.53 -20.57 -64.07
CA THR A 950 26.32 -20.42 -64.93
C THR A 950 25.36 -21.62 -65.06
N ASP A 951 24.04 -21.46 -65.23
CA ASP A 951 23.05 -20.40 -64.89
C ASP A 951 21.62 -20.97 -65.15
N GLU A 952 20.56 -20.20 -64.83
CA GLU A 952 19.23 -20.12 -65.51
C GLU A 952 18.54 -21.44 -65.96
N GLU A 953 17.43 -21.90 -65.38
CA GLU A 953 16.05 -21.35 -65.28
C GLU A 953 15.03 -22.16 -66.12
N THR A 954 13.95 -22.61 -65.45
CA THR A 954 12.56 -22.75 -65.94
C THR A 954 12.10 -23.87 -66.91
N ALA A 955 10.83 -24.26 -66.67
CA ALA A 955 9.77 -24.63 -67.63
C ALA A 955 9.56 -26.10 -68.10
N GLU A 956 8.64 -26.77 -67.38
CA GLU A 956 7.34 -27.30 -67.89
C GLU A 956 7.17 -28.70 -68.53
N THR A 957 6.09 -29.35 -68.07
CA THR A 957 5.13 -30.29 -68.74
C THR A 957 5.41 -31.79 -68.95
N GLU A 958 4.51 -32.61 -68.34
CA GLU A 958 3.82 -33.82 -68.86
C GLU A 958 4.66 -35.12 -69.15
N THR A 959 4.23 -36.38 -68.92
CA THR A 959 2.98 -37.03 -68.38
C THR A 959 3.19 -38.55 -68.13
N GLU A 960 2.30 -39.17 -67.32
CA GLU A 960 1.78 -40.58 -67.39
C GLU A 960 2.64 -41.85 -67.05
N THR A 961 2.37 -42.44 -65.87
CA THR A 961 1.98 -43.86 -65.54
C THR A 961 2.65 -45.13 -66.12
N GLU A 962 2.94 -46.14 -65.26
CA GLU A 962 2.27 -47.49 -65.20
C GLU A 962 2.86 -48.51 -64.15
N ASP A 963 1.98 -49.12 -63.35
CA ASP A 963 1.92 -50.45 -62.65
C ASP A 963 3.14 -51.31 -62.17
N ALA A 964 3.23 -51.45 -60.83
CA ALA A 964 3.09 -52.66 -59.96
C ALA A 964 3.69 -54.08 -60.25
N ALA A 965 4.16 -54.78 -59.19
CA ALA A 965 3.64 -56.10 -58.69
C ALA A 965 4.48 -56.81 -57.57
N GLU A 966 3.80 -57.21 -56.46
CA GLU A 966 3.89 -58.45 -55.61
C GLU A 966 5.25 -59.06 -55.13
N ALA A 967 5.37 -59.84 -54.03
CA ALA A 967 4.68 -60.04 -52.72
C ALA A 967 5.31 -61.26 -51.96
N GLU A 968 5.18 -61.39 -50.62
CA GLU A 968 5.06 -62.67 -49.86
C GLU A 968 4.49 -62.41 -48.42
N GLU A 969 4.05 -63.46 -47.71
CA GLU A 969 3.10 -63.42 -46.57
C GLU A 969 3.70 -63.76 -45.17
N ASP A 970 2.87 -63.55 -44.13
CA ASP A 970 2.55 -64.50 -43.02
C ASP A 970 2.85 -64.05 -41.57
N SER A 971 1.97 -63.22 -40.99
CA SER A 971 1.96 -62.92 -39.53
C SER A 971 0.59 -62.55 -38.90
N GLU A 972 -0.41 -62.10 -39.68
CA GLU A 972 -1.60 -61.38 -39.17
C GLU A 972 -2.55 -62.16 -38.25
N SER A 973 -2.58 -63.49 -38.35
CA SER A 973 -3.65 -64.34 -37.76
C SER A 973 -3.78 -64.35 -36.23
N LEU A 974 -2.90 -63.66 -35.50
CA LEU A 974 -2.97 -63.55 -34.03
C LEU A 974 -3.66 -62.26 -33.54
N VAL A 975 -3.80 -61.24 -34.39
CA VAL A 975 -4.38 -59.95 -34.01
C VAL A 975 -5.91 -59.99 -34.07
N GLU A 976 -6.46 -60.64 -35.11
CA GLU A 976 -7.90 -60.72 -35.38
C GLU A 976 -8.70 -61.32 -34.21
N GLU A 977 -8.22 -62.41 -33.58
CA GLU A 977 -8.90 -63.10 -32.46
C GLU A 977 -8.93 -62.25 -31.16
N ILE A 978 -8.03 -61.28 -31.01
CA ILE A 978 -8.02 -60.33 -29.87
C ILE A 978 -9.01 -59.19 -30.12
N THR A 979 -9.03 -58.62 -31.32
CA THR A 979 -9.90 -57.49 -31.70
C THR A 979 -11.38 -57.86 -31.60
N ASP A 980 -11.77 -59.03 -32.10
CA ASP A 980 -13.16 -59.51 -32.05
C ASP A 980 -13.66 -59.72 -30.60
N THR A 981 -12.74 -60.10 -29.70
CA THR A 981 -13.01 -60.28 -28.26
C THR A 981 -13.29 -58.94 -27.57
N LEU A 982 -12.59 -57.86 -27.96
CA LEU A 982 -12.82 -56.51 -27.41
C LEU A 982 -14.11 -55.87 -27.97
N ALA A 983 -14.36 -56.02 -29.28
CA ALA A 983 -15.59 -55.55 -29.92
C ALA A 983 -16.85 -56.22 -29.31
N SER A 984 -16.75 -57.50 -28.91
CA SER A 984 -17.81 -58.22 -28.20
C SER A 984 -18.16 -57.58 -26.85
N PHE A 985 -17.16 -57.06 -26.11
CA PHE A 985 -17.36 -56.49 -24.77
C PHE A 985 -18.03 -55.11 -24.80
N PHE A 986 -17.60 -54.22 -25.71
CA PHE A 986 -18.20 -52.89 -25.86
C PHE A 986 -19.68 -52.94 -26.25
N ASN A 987 -20.06 -53.85 -27.16
CA ASN A 987 -21.46 -54.02 -27.58
C ASN A 987 -22.40 -54.45 -26.43
N VAL A 988 -21.88 -55.07 -25.37
CA VAL A 988 -22.66 -55.45 -24.17
C VAL A 988 -22.87 -54.25 -23.23
N LEU A 989 -21.96 -53.28 -23.19
CA LEU A 989 -22.20 -52.03 -22.44
C LEU A 989 -23.19 -51.11 -23.17
N VAL A 990 -22.98 -50.88 -24.47
CA VAL A 990 -23.79 -49.92 -25.25
C VAL A 990 -25.27 -50.35 -25.37
N SER A 991 -25.54 -51.66 -25.42
CA SER A 991 -26.90 -52.20 -25.54
C SER A 991 -27.74 -52.15 -24.25
N ALA A 992 -27.18 -51.67 -23.12
CA ALA A 992 -27.89 -51.62 -21.84
C ALA A 992 -28.76 -50.36 -21.65
N PHE A 993 -28.39 -49.22 -22.23
CA PHE A 993 -29.03 -47.90 -21.96
C PHE A 993 -29.29 -47.07 -23.22
N SER A 994 -30.19 -47.58 -24.06
CA SER A 994 -30.88 -46.87 -25.13
C SER A 994 -32.23 -47.57 -25.35
N PRO A 995 -33.31 -46.89 -25.80
CA PRO A 995 -33.24 -45.93 -26.92
C PRO A 995 -34.25 -44.74 -26.96
N LEU A 996 -34.05 -43.84 -27.94
CA LEU A 996 -35.03 -42.94 -28.63
C LEU A 996 -35.54 -41.67 -27.87
N GLU A 997 -35.67 -40.48 -28.48
CA GLU A 997 -35.49 -40.07 -29.90
C GLU A 997 -35.16 -38.57 -30.13
N ALA A 998 -34.20 -38.34 -31.05
CA ALA A 998 -33.85 -37.17 -31.90
C ALA A 998 -34.39 -35.72 -31.68
N GLN A 999 -33.46 -34.75 -31.76
CA GLN A 999 -33.26 -33.91 -32.97
C GLN A 999 -31.81 -33.36 -33.04
N ALA A 1000 -31.38 -32.90 -34.22
CA ALA A 1000 -29.97 -32.65 -34.60
C ALA A 1000 -29.89 -31.62 -35.76
N ALA A 1001 -28.78 -30.91 -36.03
CA ALA A 1001 -27.56 -30.61 -35.26
C ALA A 1001 -26.79 -29.48 -35.99
N ASP A 1002 -25.94 -28.74 -35.27
CA ASP A 1002 -24.92 -27.84 -35.84
C ASP A 1002 -23.61 -28.00 -35.02
N TYR A 1003 -22.47 -28.16 -35.71
CA TYR A 1003 -21.10 -28.26 -35.18
C TYR A 1003 -20.14 -27.54 -36.17
N GLN A 1004 -18.84 -27.39 -35.83
CA GLN A 1004 -17.85 -26.60 -36.60
C GLN A 1004 -18.00 -26.70 -38.12
N LEU A 1005 -18.32 -25.56 -38.76
CA LEU A 1005 -18.49 -25.45 -40.21
C LEU A 1005 -17.17 -25.11 -40.93
N PHE A 1006 -16.28 -24.38 -40.26
CA PHE A 1006 -14.97 -23.97 -40.77
C PHE A 1006 -13.89 -24.87 -40.19
N LYS A 1007 -12.74 -24.99 -40.87
CA LYS A 1007 -11.58 -25.75 -40.34
C LYS A 1007 -11.04 -25.11 -39.06
N ASP A 1008 -10.44 -25.92 -38.19
CA ASP A 1008 -9.77 -25.42 -36.99
C ASP A 1008 -8.57 -24.51 -37.35
N GLY A 1009 -8.29 -23.54 -36.48
CA GLY A 1009 -7.34 -22.46 -36.75
C GLY A 1009 -7.87 -21.31 -37.63
N ILE A 1010 -9.12 -21.40 -38.15
CA ILE A 1010 -9.78 -20.30 -38.88
C ILE A 1010 -10.59 -19.43 -37.91
N HIS A 1011 -10.15 -18.18 -37.74
CA HIS A 1011 -10.83 -17.16 -36.95
C HIS A 1011 -11.77 -16.30 -37.81
N LEU A 1012 -12.89 -15.87 -37.22
CA LEU A 1012 -13.99 -15.22 -37.93
C LEU A 1012 -14.52 -14.01 -37.15
N ILE A 1013 -14.54 -12.83 -37.78
CA ILE A 1013 -15.16 -11.63 -37.20
C ILE A 1013 -16.24 -11.10 -38.14
N THR A 1014 -17.48 -11.00 -37.67
CA THR A 1014 -18.53 -10.24 -38.36
C THR A 1014 -18.56 -8.81 -37.88
N ASN A 1015 -18.52 -7.84 -38.79
CA ASN A 1015 -18.51 -6.41 -38.46
C ASN A 1015 -19.47 -5.59 -39.34
N ASN A 1016 -19.84 -4.39 -38.91
CA ASN A 1016 -20.66 -3.47 -39.71
C ASN A 1016 -19.85 -2.36 -40.45
N ASN A 1017 -18.52 -2.35 -40.30
CA ASN A 1017 -17.58 -1.30 -40.73
C ASN A 1017 -17.80 0.12 -40.14
N ASP A 1018 -18.72 0.24 -39.18
CA ASP A 1018 -19.10 1.45 -38.42
C ASP A 1018 -18.74 1.30 -36.92
N GLY A 1019 -17.88 0.34 -36.56
CA GLY A 1019 -17.35 0.11 -35.21
C GLY A 1019 -18.01 -1.01 -34.39
N PHE A 1020 -19.06 -1.67 -34.90
CA PHE A 1020 -19.64 -2.86 -34.27
C PHE A 1020 -19.00 -4.13 -34.86
N GLN A 1021 -18.61 -5.07 -33.99
CA GLN A 1021 -18.13 -6.40 -34.38
C GLN A 1021 -18.53 -7.48 -33.36
N GLU A 1022 -18.62 -8.72 -33.83
CA GLU A 1022 -18.69 -9.94 -33.01
C GLU A 1022 -17.62 -10.93 -33.50
N ASP A 1023 -16.88 -11.49 -32.55
CA ASP A 1023 -15.72 -12.35 -32.79
C ASP A 1023 -16.10 -13.83 -32.57
N ASP A 1024 -15.51 -14.73 -33.36
CA ASP A 1024 -15.69 -16.20 -33.38
C ASP A 1024 -17.15 -16.70 -33.29
N VAL A 1025 -18.01 -16.10 -34.11
CA VAL A 1025 -19.44 -16.40 -34.30
C VAL A 1025 -19.75 -17.78 -34.92
N GLN A 1026 -18.86 -18.78 -34.78
CA GLN A 1026 -18.96 -20.11 -35.42
C GLN A 1026 -20.32 -20.79 -35.24
N VAL A 1027 -20.94 -20.67 -34.06
CA VAL A 1027 -22.25 -21.26 -33.72
C VAL A 1027 -23.48 -20.60 -34.38
N ARG A 1028 -23.29 -19.62 -35.28
CA ARG A 1028 -24.38 -18.91 -35.98
C ARG A 1028 -24.41 -19.13 -37.49
N PHE A 1029 -23.47 -19.89 -38.05
CA PHE A 1029 -23.39 -20.16 -39.50
C PHE A 1029 -24.05 -21.49 -39.87
N THR A 1030 -24.61 -21.57 -41.08
CA THR A 1030 -25.06 -22.82 -41.70
C THR A 1030 -24.95 -22.76 -43.22
N THR A 1031 -24.80 -23.90 -43.90
CA THR A 1031 -24.84 -23.99 -45.37
C THR A 1031 -26.26 -24.19 -45.91
N VAL A 1032 -27.24 -24.46 -45.03
CA VAL A 1032 -28.64 -24.64 -45.40
C VAL A 1032 -29.34 -23.28 -45.48
N ARG A 1033 -29.91 -22.95 -46.63
CA ARG A 1033 -30.66 -21.68 -46.79
C ARG A 1033 -31.89 -21.67 -45.87
N PRO A 1034 -32.10 -20.63 -45.05
CA PRO A 1034 -33.31 -20.47 -44.24
C PRO A 1034 -34.59 -20.51 -45.09
N SER A 1035 -35.67 -21.02 -44.52
CA SER A 1035 -36.96 -21.09 -45.22
C SER A 1035 -37.56 -19.70 -45.45
N GLU A 1036 -38.43 -19.58 -46.46
CA GLU A 1036 -39.11 -18.33 -46.76
C GLU A 1036 -39.95 -17.80 -45.56
N SER A 1037 -40.43 -18.71 -44.70
CA SER A 1037 -41.10 -18.38 -43.44
C SER A 1037 -40.19 -17.82 -42.35
N GLU A 1038 -38.89 -18.15 -42.37
CA GLU A 1038 -37.89 -17.64 -41.44
C GLU A 1038 -37.28 -16.31 -41.93
N LEU A 1039 -37.22 -16.10 -43.25
CA LEU A 1039 -36.84 -14.83 -43.88
C LEU A 1039 -37.96 -13.79 -43.87
N ASN A 1040 -39.22 -14.22 -43.88
CA ASN A 1040 -40.42 -13.36 -43.92
C ASN A 1040 -41.49 -13.82 -42.91
N PRO A 1041 -41.31 -13.59 -41.59
CA PRO A 1041 -42.29 -13.97 -40.57
C PRO A 1041 -43.61 -13.18 -40.71
N VAL A 1042 -44.73 -13.91 -40.71
CA VAL A 1042 -46.07 -13.33 -40.90
C VAL A 1042 -46.61 -12.76 -39.59
N LYS A 1043 -47.10 -11.51 -39.60
CA LYS A 1043 -47.81 -10.91 -38.47
C LYS A 1043 -49.16 -11.60 -38.24
N GLU A 1044 -49.38 -12.12 -37.03
CA GLU A 1044 -50.71 -12.50 -36.55
C GLU A 1044 -51.48 -11.27 -36.03
N GLU A 1045 -52.74 -11.11 -36.47
CA GLU A 1045 -53.67 -10.14 -35.88
C GLU A 1045 -54.60 -10.82 -34.85
N PRO A 1046 -54.81 -10.24 -33.64
CA PRO A 1046 -55.77 -10.77 -32.67
C PRO A 1046 -57.22 -10.66 -33.17
N VAL A 1047 -58.00 -11.74 -33.02
CA VAL A 1047 -59.38 -11.84 -33.53
C VAL A 1047 -60.43 -11.33 -32.52
N GLU A 1048 -61.39 -10.54 -33.02
CA GLU A 1048 -62.51 -9.96 -32.27
C GLU A 1048 -63.70 -10.93 -32.07
N VAL A 1049 -64.15 -11.16 -30.82
CA VAL A 1049 -65.50 -11.68 -30.48
C VAL A 1049 -65.98 -11.17 -29.10
N GLU A 1050 -67.15 -10.49 -29.06
CA GLU A 1050 -67.91 -10.14 -27.83
C GLU A 1050 -69.21 -11.03 -27.68
N PRO A 1051 -70.25 -10.71 -26.84
CA PRO A 1051 -70.32 -10.90 -25.38
C PRO A 1051 -71.65 -11.55 -24.87
N GLU A 1052 -71.75 -11.95 -23.58
CA GLU A 1052 -72.99 -11.87 -22.74
C GLU A 1052 -72.62 -11.85 -21.23
N THR A 1053 -72.92 -10.84 -20.38
CA THR A 1053 -74.17 -10.33 -19.72
C THR A 1053 -74.47 -10.95 -18.30
N PRO A 1054 -75.25 -10.32 -17.36
CA PRO A 1054 -74.65 -9.44 -16.34
C PRO A 1054 -75.30 -9.41 -14.90
N ALA A 1055 -74.89 -8.40 -14.09
CA ALA A 1055 -75.57 -7.73 -12.95
C ALA A 1055 -75.45 -8.34 -11.52
N PRO A 1056 -75.72 -7.59 -10.41
CA PRO A 1056 -76.07 -6.13 -10.24
C PRO A 1056 -74.99 -5.30 -9.46
N SER A 1057 -74.71 -4.00 -9.69
CA SER A 1057 -75.46 -2.73 -9.45
C SER A 1057 -75.88 -2.50 -7.97
N GLU A 1058 -75.62 -1.37 -7.29
CA GLU A 1058 -75.85 0.09 -7.54
C GLU A 1058 -75.07 0.98 -6.49
N PRO A 1059 -75.07 2.35 -6.51
CA PRO A 1059 -75.16 3.36 -7.60
C PRO A 1059 -74.23 4.63 -7.47
N ALA A 1060 -74.20 5.44 -8.55
CA ALA A 1060 -74.11 6.94 -8.72
C ALA A 1060 -73.79 7.91 -7.53
N THR A 1061 -73.21 9.14 -7.67
CA THR A 1061 -72.64 10.01 -8.77
C THR A 1061 -71.69 11.07 -8.10
N GLU A 1062 -71.19 12.24 -8.59
CA GLU A 1062 -71.49 13.18 -9.72
C GLU A 1062 -70.29 14.10 -10.12
N VAL A 1063 -70.47 15.09 -11.01
CA VAL A 1063 -69.47 15.75 -11.93
C VAL A 1063 -69.95 17.19 -12.32
N PRO A 1064 -69.19 18.26 -12.78
CA PRO A 1064 -67.76 18.48 -13.16
C PRO A 1064 -67.07 19.81 -12.64
N THR A 1065 -65.94 20.21 -13.28
CA THR A 1065 -65.49 21.57 -13.75
C THR A 1065 -64.39 22.44 -13.05
N GLU A 1066 -63.57 23.05 -13.94
CA GLU A 1066 -62.57 24.16 -13.88
C GLU A 1066 -63.10 25.56 -13.43
N PRO A 1067 -62.28 26.65 -13.34
CA PRO A 1067 -60.80 26.80 -13.20
C PRO A 1067 -60.37 27.92 -12.17
N GLU A 1068 -59.14 28.43 -12.31
CA GLU A 1068 -58.57 29.74 -11.88
C GLU A 1068 -57.79 29.88 -10.55
N THR A 1069 -56.69 30.65 -10.68
CA THR A 1069 -55.82 31.29 -9.67
C THR A 1069 -56.48 32.59 -9.12
N PRO A 1070 -55.95 33.33 -8.09
CA PRO A 1070 -54.56 33.40 -7.62
C PRO A 1070 -54.32 33.53 -6.10
N ALA A 1071 -53.07 33.83 -5.75
CA ALA A 1071 -52.52 34.18 -4.43
C ALA A 1071 -52.97 35.62 -3.97
N PRO A 1072 -52.42 36.25 -2.89
CA PRO A 1072 -51.39 35.82 -1.93
C PRO A 1072 -51.70 36.20 -0.44
N GLU A 1073 -50.63 36.21 0.39
CA GLU A 1073 -50.42 37.03 1.62
C GLU A 1073 -50.44 36.36 3.02
N THR A 1074 -49.28 36.59 3.66
CA THR A 1074 -48.84 36.59 5.07
C THR A 1074 -49.65 37.54 6.01
N PRO A 1075 -49.33 37.72 7.32
CA PRO A 1075 -48.40 37.03 8.23
C PRO A 1075 -48.91 36.77 9.70
N ALA A 1076 -48.06 36.12 10.50
CA ALA A 1076 -47.73 36.37 11.93
C ALA A 1076 -48.78 36.41 13.10
N ALA A 1077 -48.50 35.53 14.07
CA ALA A 1077 -48.30 35.81 15.52
C ALA A 1077 -49.46 36.01 16.54
N ALA A 1078 -49.52 35.03 17.47
CA ALA A 1078 -49.51 35.16 18.95
C ALA A 1078 -50.80 35.34 19.80
N GLU A 1079 -51.03 34.33 20.68
CA GLU A 1079 -51.61 34.38 22.05
C GLU A 1079 -53.12 34.75 22.27
N PRO A 1080 -53.73 34.52 23.47
CA PRO A 1080 -53.27 33.80 24.68
C PRO A 1080 -54.25 32.76 25.34
N VAL A 1081 -53.66 31.84 26.12
CA VAL A 1081 -54.05 31.20 27.42
C VAL A 1081 -55.52 31.24 27.97
N VAL A 1082 -56.07 30.08 28.43
CA VAL A 1082 -56.71 29.80 29.78
C VAL A 1082 -57.45 28.43 29.84
N THR A 1083 -57.55 27.81 31.04
CA THR A 1083 -58.12 26.47 31.40
C THR A 1083 -59.56 26.56 32.00
N PRO A 1084 -60.21 25.59 32.73
CA PRO A 1084 -59.98 24.14 33.03
C PRO A 1084 -61.27 23.23 32.97
N SER A 1085 -61.24 21.94 33.41
CA SER A 1085 -62.24 21.27 34.33
C SER A 1085 -62.10 19.73 34.51
N GLU A 1086 -62.55 19.19 35.66
CA GLU A 1086 -62.65 17.76 36.10
C GLU A 1086 -64.15 17.26 36.14
N PRO A 1087 -64.63 16.19 36.85
CA PRO A 1087 -64.05 15.03 37.61
C PRO A 1087 -64.66 13.64 37.16
N VAL A 1088 -64.71 12.48 37.84
CA VAL A 1088 -64.58 11.92 39.24
C VAL A 1088 -64.22 10.40 39.11
N ALA A 1089 -63.96 9.48 40.09
CA ALA A 1089 -63.88 9.35 41.57
C ALA A 1089 -62.87 8.18 41.89
N THR A 1090 -62.82 7.30 42.92
CA THR A 1090 -63.66 6.87 44.09
C THR A 1090 -62.77 6.10 45.13
N THR A 1091 -63.25 5.79 46.35
CA THR A 1091 -62.52 4.99 47.38
C THR A 1091 -63.46 4.13 48.27
N PRO A 1092 -62.92 3.33 49.23
CA PRO A 1092 -62.92 3.72 50.66
C PRO A 1092 -61.59 3.40 51.41
N ALA A 1093 -61.55 3.42 52.77
CA ALA A 1093 -60.33 3.32 53.60
C ALA A 1093 -60.59 2.71 55.01
N THR A 1094 -59.53 2.40 55.80
CA THR A 1094 -59.55 2.33 57.30
C THR A 1094 -58.14 2.50 57.94
N SER A 1095 -58.04 2.84 59.25
CA SER A 1095 -56.82 3.28 60.02
C SER A 1095 -57.06 3.13 61.56
N PRO A 1096 -56.30 3.66 62.59
CA PRO A 1096 -55.10 4.56 62.66
C PRO A 1096 -54.06 4.30 63.84
N GLU A 1097 -53.21 5.31 64.18
CA GLU A 1097 -52.50 5.61 65.48
C GLU A 1097 -51.26 4.77 65.95
N SER A 1098 -50.34 5.23 66.85
CA SER A 1098 -49.81 6.59 67.22
C SER A 1098 -48.59 6.61 68.20
N ASN A 1099 -47.96 7.80 68.36
CA ASN A 1099 -47.31 8.40 69.59
C ASN A 1099 -45.86 8.06 70.14
N ASN A 1100 -44.91 9.00 69.89
CA ASN A 1100 -44.27 9.96 70.87
C ASN A 1100 -42.88 9.75 71.63
N ASN A 1101 -41.97 10.77 71.53
CA ASN A 1101 -40.81 11.23 72.41
C ASN A 1101 -39.60 10.33 72.82
N GLY A 1102 -38.34 10.79 73.10
CA GLY A 1102 -37.62 12.10 72.92
C GLY A 1102 -36.35 12.36 73.83
N SER A 1103 -35.40 13.27 73.45
CA SER A 1103 -34.48 14.13 74.31
C SER A 1103 -32.93 13.90 74.53
N GLN A 1104 -32.11 14.95 74.23
CA GLN A 1104 -30.88 15.51 74.93
C GLN A 1104 -29.36 15.15 74.62
N THR A 1105 -28.44 15.99 75.16
CA THR A 1105 -27.02 16.37 74.76
C THR A 1105 -26.04 16.39 75.99
N PRO A 1106 -24.77 16.93 76.03
CA PRO A 1106 -23.63 17.20 75.06
C PRO A 1106 -22.17 16.86 75.59
N ALA A 1107 -21.07 17.21 74.87
CA ALA A 1107 -19.77 17.83 75.34
C ALA A 1107 -18.41 17.42 74.64
N GLN A 1108 -17.29 18.10 74.98
CA GLN A 1108 -15.94 18.25 74.32
C GLN A 1108 -14.77 18.08 75.37
N PRO A 1109 -13.42 18.31 75.18
CA PRO A 1109 -12.49 18.41 74.00
C PRO A 1109 -10.99 17.87 74.15
N ALA A 1110 -10.17 17.95 73.07
CA ALA A 1110 -8.72 18.40 72.96
C ALA A 1110 -7.41 17.51 73.14
N ALA A 1111 -6.44 17.74 72.21
CA ALA A 1111 -4.93 17.78 72.29
C ALA A 1111 -4.06 16.50 72.57
N SER A 1112 -2.77 16.32 72.14
CA SER A 1112 -1.89 16.93 71.09
C SER A 1112 -0.51 16.18 70.87
N THR A 1113 0.22 16.45 69.75
CA THR A 1113 1.72 16.44 69.53
C THR A 1113 2.64 15.17 69.66
N GLY A 1114 3.62 14.95 68.73
CA GLY A 1114 5.02 14.60 69.17
C GLY A 1114 6.07 13.68 68.44
N ASN A 1115 6.40 13.82 67.14
CA ASN A 1115 7.77 13.74 66.51
C ASN A 1115 8.82 12.55 66.63
N SER A 1116 9.57 12.29 65.52
CA SER A 1116 11.04 11.97 65.38
C SER A 1116 11.69 10.54 65.24
N SER A 1117 12.58 10.38 64.23
CA SER A 1117 13.88 9.59 64.15
C SER A 1117 13.94 8.03 64.26
N ASN A 1118 14.99 7.26 63.86
CA ASN A 1118 15.98 7.26 62.72
C ASN A 1118 16.82 5.92 62.64
N ALA A 1119 17.54 5.65 61.51
CA ALA A 1119 18.76 4.80 61.24
C ALA A 1119 18.93 3.31 61.70
N GLY A 1120 19.68 2.44 60.96
CA GLY A 1120 20.17 1.14 61.53
C GLY A 1120 20.64 -0.14 60.73
N ALA A 1121 21.18 -0.07 59.51
CA ALA A 1121 22.18 -0.97 58.82
C ALA A 1121 22.40 -2.53 59.04
N SER A 1122 22.79 -3.22 57.93
CA SER A 1122 23.82 -4.33 57.76
C SER A 1122 23.57 -5.86 58.01
N ALA A 1123 23.60 -6.65 56.89
CA ALA A 1123 24.53 -7.75 56.47
C ALA A 1123 24.95 -8.95 57.41
N PRO A 1124 25.59 -10.08 56.94
CA PRO A 1124 25.83 -10.67 55.58
C PRO A 1124 25.57 -12.23 55.48
N GLN A 1125 26.06 -12.87 54.39
CA GLN A 1125 26.31 -14.34 54.15
C GLN A 1125 25.10 -15.28 53.84
N SER A 1126 25.24 -16.42 53.13
CA SER A 1126 26.16 -16.83 52.03
C SER A 1126 25.81 -18.21 51.38
N ALA A 1127 25.79 -18.27 50.03
CA ALA A 1127 26.19 -19.41 49.17
C ALA A 1127 25.39 -20.76 49.12
N SER A 1128 25.73 -21.55 48.08
CA SER A 1128 25.44 -22.98 47.78
C SER A 1128 24.02 -23.44 47.39
N GLN A 1129 23.84 -23.72 46.08
CA GLN A 1129 23.76 -25.07 45.47
C GLN A 1129 23.10 -26.23 46.27
N SER A 1130 22.33 -27.16 45.68
CA SER A 1130 22.00 -27.43 44.27
C SER A 1130 20.83 -28.44 44.08
N THR A 1131 20.35 -28.55 42.84
CA THR A 1131 19.87 -29.79 42.16
C THR A 1131 18.74 -30.64 42.77
N SER A 1132 17.60 -30.58 42.06
CA SER A 1132 17.04 -31.68 41.25
C SER A 1132 16.04 -32.72 41.83
N VAL A 1133 14.84 -32.67 41.23
CA VAL A 1133 14.19 -33.79 40.49
C VAL A 1133 13.30 -34.81 41.22
N THR A 1134 12.34 -35.33 40.44
CA THR A 1134 11.46 -36.51 40.62
C THR A 1134 10.14 -36.41 41.43
N THR A 1135 9.09 -36.05 40.68
CA THR A 1135 7.89 -36.87 40.39
C THR A 1135 6.75 -37.11 41.41
N ALA A 1136 5.55 -37.14 40.81
CA ALA A 1136 4.42 -38.05 41.04
C ALA A 1136 3.33 -37.69 42.08
N THR A 1137 2.30 -37.01 41.55
CA THR A 1137 0.93 -37.53 41.49
C THR A 1137 0.27 -38.04 42.78
N SER A 1138 -0.64 -37.24 43.35
CA SER A 1138 -2.06 -37.64 43.50
C SER A 1138 -2.96 -36.53 44.07
N ALA A 1139 -4.04 -36.25 43.36
CA ALA A 1139 -5.26 -35.61 43.87
C ALA A 1139 -6.10 -36.66 44.68
N PRO A 1140 -7.31 -36.38 45.25
CA PRO A 1140 -8.15 -35.20 45.04
C PRO A 1140 -9.00 -34.70 46.25
N THR A 1141 -9.98 -33.82 45.94
CA THR A 1141 -11.31 -33.66 46.59
C THR A 1141 -11.47 -33.02 47.99
N THR A 1142 -11.77 -31.72 47.98
CA THR A 1142 -13.07 -31.08 48.36
C THR A 1142 -13.69 -31.11 49.79
N VAL A 1143 -14.28 -29.94 50.12
CA VAL A 1143 -15.57 -29.71 50.83
C VAL A 1143 -15.66 -29.80 52.38
N ALA A 1144 -15.21 -28.69 53.02
CA ALA A 1144 -16.04 -27.62 53.60
C ALA A 1144 -16.89 -27.72 54.92
N ILE A 1145 -17.07 -26.52 55.49
CA ILE A 1145 -18.05 -25.96 56.48
C ILE A 1145 -18.10 -26.44 57.96
N ALA A 1146 -18.17 -25.43 58.85
CA ALA A 1146 -18.93 -25.36 60.12
C ALA A 1146 -18.45 -26.16 61.37
N ASP A 1147 -18.55 -25.64 62.60
CA ASP A 1147 -18.75 -24.27 63.14
C ASP A 1147 -18.49 -24.28 64.68
N THR A 1148 -18.61 -23.12 65.33
CA THR A 1148 -18.96 -22.85 66.76
C THR A 1148 -17.91 -22.81 67.89
N GLN A 1149 -17.80 -21.60 68.46
CA GLN A 1149 -17.88 -21.23 69.90
C GLN A 1149 -16.62 -21.12 70.81
N THR A 1150 -16.10 -19.88 70.93
CA THR A 1150 -16.05 -18.98 72.14
C THR A 1150 -15.87 -19.53 73.59
N PRO A 1151 -15.46 -18.72 74.62
CA PRO A 1151 -15.29 -17.25 74.71
C PRO A 1151 -14.02 -16.74 75.48
N THR A 1152 -14.08 -15.45 75.92
CA THR A 1152 -13.23 -14.69 76.89
C THR A 1152 -11.83 -14.21 76.44
N ALA A 1153 -11.42 -12.95 76.67
CA ALA A 1153 -12.05 -11.79 77.34
C ALA A 1153 -11.60 -10.42 76.74
N ALA A 1154 -12.35 -9.34 77.04
CA ALA A 1154 -12.14 -7.95 76.55
C ALA A 1154 -11.21 -7.12 77.51
N PRO A 1155 -10.82 -5.84 77.21
CA PRO A 1155 -11.64 -4.66 76.82
C PRO A 1155 -11.42 -4.17 75.35
N GLU A 1156 -12.41 -3.63 74.59
CA GLU A 1156 -13.00 -2.25 74.58
C GLU A 1156 -12.03 -1.14 74.08
N ILE A 1157 -12.34 -0.16 73.18
CA ILE A 1157 -13.55 0.38 72.45
C ILE A 1157 -13.00 0.91 71.07
N THR A 1158 -13.46 0.66 69.83
CA THR A 1158 -14.73 0.94 69.07
C THR A 1158 -15.09 2.45 68.92
N VAL A 1159 -15.74 3.01 67.88
CA VAL A 1159 -16.29 2.56 66.56
C VAL A 1159 -16.54 3.75 65.58
N ALA A 1160 -16.90 3.47 64.31
CA ALA A 1160 -17.61 4.32 63.29
C ALA A 1160 -16.84 5.44 62.54
N SER A 1161 -17.23 5.92 61.33
CA SER A 1161 -18.08 5.45 60.19
C SER A 1161 -17.98 6.48 59.01
N GLN A 1162 -18.75 6.32 57.92
CA GLN A 1162 -18.75 7.18 56.70
C GLN A 1162 -19.58 8.51 56.84
N PRO A 1163 -20.31 9.08 55.83
CA PRO A 1163 -19.82 10.27 55.08
C PRO A 1163 -20.78 11.50 55.02
N THR A 1164 -20.29 12.57 54.34
CA THR A 1164 -21.00 13.65 53.58
C THR A 1164 -22.06 14.62 54.17
N LYS A 1165 -21.90 15.90 53.77
CA LYS A 1165 -22.90 16.98 53.51
C LYS A 1165 -23.65 17.71 54.66
N THR A 1166 -23.46 19.04 54.71
CA THR A 1166 -24.46 20.11 55.00
C THR A 1166 -23.89 21.41 54.37
N ALA A 1167 -24.53 22.28 53.58
CA ALA A 1167 -25.88 22.85 53.52
C ALA A 1167 -26.22 23.83 54.67
N ALA A 1168 -26.87 24.99 54.49
CA ALA A 1168 -27.16 25.84 53.31
C ALA A 1168 -27.78 27.19 53.78
N ALA A 1169 -27.70 28.29 53.01
CA ALA A 1169 -28.63 29.44 53.09
C ALA A 1169 -28.52 30.42 51.89
N THR A 1170 -29.64 30.76 51.25
CA THR A 1170 -29.77 31.66 50.08
C THR A 1170 -29.95 33.15 50.48
N PRO A 1171 -29.83 34.10 49.54
CA PRO A 1171 -31.06 34.62 48.92
C PRO A 1171 -31.01 34.93 47.41
N LYS A 1172 -32.18 34.73 46.77
CA LYS A 1172 -32.80 35.41 45.59
C LYS A 1172 -32.00 36.60 44.98
N LYS A 1173 -32.00 36.84 43.65
CA LYS A 1173 -33.20 36.91 42.78
C LYS A 1173 -32.88 37.13 41.26
N THR A 1174 -33.69 36.55 40.36
CA THR A 1174 -34.05 37.01 38.97
C THR A 1174 -33.01 37.18 37.84
N LYS A 1175 -33.28 36.49 36.70
CA LYS A 1175 -33.30 36.92 35.26
C LYS A 1175 -32.03 37.56 34.61
N SER A 1176 -31.74 37.40 33.30
CA SER A 1176 -32.22 36.49 32.21
C SER A 1176 -31.53 36.81 30.87
N VAL A 1177 -31.27 35.80 29.99
CA VAL A 1177 -31.10 35.92 28.50
C VAL A 1177 -29.88 36.76 28.05
N ALA A 1178 -28.80 36.20 27.47
CA ALA A 1178 -28.62 35.72 26.07
C ALA A 1178 -28.81 36.85 25.02
N VAL A 1179 -28.06 36.96 23.91
CA VAL A 1179 -27.01 36.12 23.27
C VAL A 1179 -26.10 37.06 22.41
N LYS A 1180 -25.20 36.52 21.54
CA LYS A 1180 -24.33 37.26 20.57
C LYS A 1180 -23.15 38.07 21.16
N SER A 1181 -22.07 38.37 20.43
CA SER A 1181 -21.47 37.82 19.19
C SER A 1181 -20.04 38.37 18.98
N GLU A 1182 -19.34 37.84 17.97
CA GLU A 1182 -18.22 38.44 17.24
C GLU A 1182 -16.84 38.59 17.93
N SER A 1183 -15.83 38.30 17.10
CA SER A 1183 -14.43 38.70 17.13
C SER A 1183 -14.23 40.17 17.52
N THR A 1184 -13.09 40.57 18.09
CA THR A 1184 -11.81 40.72 17.36
C THR A 1184 -10.59 40.86 18.27
N ASN A 1185 -9.43 40.50 17.70
CA ASN A 1185 -8.10 41.14 17.80
C ASN A 1185 -7.73 42.14 18.92
N ASP A 1186 -6.48 41.95 19.35
CA ASP A 1186 -5.41 42.95 19.53
C ASP A 1186 -5.12 43.66 20.87
N GLU A 1187 -3.81 43.93 20.99
CA GLU A 1187 -3.06 44.88 21.80
C GLU A 1187 -2.89 44.70 23.34
N ASN A 1188 -1.85 43.92 23.70
CA ASN A 1188 -0.53 44.44 24.17
C ASN A 1188 -0.38 45.09 25.58
N VAL A 1189 0.89 45.17 26.02
CA VAL A 1189 1.53 46.10 27.00
C VAL A 1189 1.77 45.64 28.46
N SER A 1190 3.08 45.43 28.75
CA SER A 1190 3.86 45.78 29.97
C SER A 1190 4.05 44.81 31.18
N GLU A 1191 5.35 44.59 31.50
CA GLU A 1191 6.07 44.78 32.80
C GLU A 1191 5.68 43.95 34.07
N SER A 1192 6.60 43.57 34.98
CA SER A 1192 8.09 43.51 34.99
C SER A 1192 8.63 42.82 36.27
N GLU A 1193 9.90 42.34 36.25
CA GLU A 1193 10.78 42.02 37.43
C GLU A 1193 10.32 40.86 38.37
N GLU A 1194 11.14 40.21 39.21
CA GLU A 1194 12.51 40.46 39.73
C GLU A 1194 13.30 39.10 39.91
N THR A 1195 14.59 39.14 40.29
CA THR A 1195 15.56 38.00 40.24
C THR A 1195 15.93 37.37 41.61
N VAL A 1196 16.81 36.34 41.63
CA VAL A 1196 17.98 36.15 42.55
C VAL A 1196 18.73 34.79 42.29
N GLU A 1197 20.05 34.76 42.47
CA GLU A 1197 21.00 33.67 42.13
C GLU A 1197 21.42 32.73 43.31
N ALA A 1198 22.16 31.61 43.03
CA ALA A 1198 23.60 31.42 43.40
C ALA A 1198 24.11 29.96 43.72
N ASP A 1199 25.18 29.53 43.03
CA ASP A 1199 26.42 28.78 43.46
C ASP A 1199 26.45 27.48 44.33
N SER A 1200 27.49 26.58 44.33
CA SER A 1200 28.52 26.13 43.34
C SER A 1200 29.46 24.96 43.86
N LYS A 1201 30.18 24.25 42.94
CA LYS A 1201 31.55 23.58 43.01
C LYS A 1201 31.91 22.18 43.65
N LEU A 1202 32.63 21.35 42.82
CA LEU A 1202 33.87 20.49 43.01
C LEU A 1202 33.86 19.20 43.92
N GLU A 1203 34.88 18.29 44.05
CA GLU A 1203 36.35 18.25 43.75
C GLU A 1203 37.00 16.79 43.73
N ASP A 1204 37.74 16.38 42.65
CA ASP A 1204 38.97 15.54 42.38
C ASP A 1204 39.45 14.15 43.02
N GLU A 1205 40.45 13.52 42.32
CA GLU A 1205 41.49 12.44 42.61
C GLU A 1205 41.19 10.90 42.76
N VAL A 1206 42.13 9.90 42.66
CA VAL A 1206 43.19 9.47 41.65
C VAL A 1206 43.90 8.07 41.95
N GLU A 1207 44.56 7.40 40.97
CA GLU A 1207 45.65 6.32 40.99
C GLU A 1207 45.44 4.88 41.62
N ASP A 1208 46.19 3.76 41.37
CA ASP A 1208 47.10 3.22 40.28
C ASP A 1208 47.55 1.71 40.51
N THR A 1209 48.22 1.05 39.54
CA THR A 1209 49.09 -0.19 39.55
C THR A 1209 48.50 -1.63 39.68
N ALA A 1210 49.15 -2.77 39.26
CA ALA A 1210 50.15 -3.13 38.20
C ALA A 1210 50.45 -4.69 38.16
N GLU A 1211 51.25 -5.18 37.17
CA GLU A 1211 52.01 -6.47 37.07
C GLU A 1211 51.25 -7.85 36.96
N GLU A 1212 51.80 -9.02 36.53
CA GLU A 1212 52.77 -9.54 35.49
C GLU A 1212 52.79 -11.13 35.61
N VAL A 1213 53.38 -12.11 34.86
CA VAL A 1213 54.36 -12.33 33.74
C VAL A 1213 54.17 -13.76 33.09
N VAL A 1214 54.80 -14.05 31.92
CA VAL A 1214 55.29 -15.35 31.30
C VAL A 1214 54.35 -16.55 30.93
N ASP A 1215 54.67 -17.50 30.01
CA ASP A 1215 55.48 -17.59 28.73
C ASP A 1215 55.40 -19.04 28.12
N GLU A 1216 56.09 -19.28 27.00
CA GLU A 1216 56.60 -20.53 26.35
C GLU A 1216 55.81 -21.27 25.23
N THR A 1217 56.28 -20.94 24.01
CA THR A 1217 56.22 -21.56 22.67
C THR A 1217 56.48 -23.08 22.50
N THR A 1218 56.09 -23.67 21.35
CA THR A 1218 56.99 -24.44 20.44
C THR A 1218 56.37 -24.72 19.04
N THR A 1219 57.14 -25.24 18.07
CA THR A 1219 56.86 -25.21 16.61
C THR A 1219 57.34 -26.45 15.82
N ALA A 1220 56.75 -26.68 14.63
CA ALA A 1220 57.21 -27.53 13.49
C ALA A 1220 57.17 -29.08 13.72
N ASP A 1221 57.20 -29.97 12.71
CA ASP A 1221 57.67 -29.87 11.30
C ASP A 1221 56.89 -30.82 10.33
N GLU A 1222 57.20 -30.78 9.03
CA GLU A 1222 56.50 -31.49 7.90
C GLU A 1222 57.04 -32.90 7.53
N ALA A 1223 56.29 -33.68 6.72
CA ALA A 1223 56.81 -34.68 5.76
C ALA A 1223 55.74 -35.21 4.75
N GLU A 1224 56.19 -35.57 3.53
CA GLU A 1224 55.45 -36.28 2.44
C GLU A 1224 55.26 -37.80 2.76
N GLU A 1225 54.60 -38.71 2.02
CA GLU A 1225 54.43 -39.05 0.57
C GLU A 1225 53.15 -39.98 0.47
N THR A 1226 52.53 -40.48 -0.62
CA THR A 1226 52.80 -40.65 -2.08
C THR A 1226 51.43 -40.61 -2.88
N ILE A 1227 51.24 -41.39 -3.97
CA ILE A 1227 50.07 -41.44 -4.89
C ILE A 1227 49.83 -42.92 -5.33
N GLU A 1228 48.58 -43.34 -5.58
CA GLU A 1228 48.24 -44.36 -6.61
C GLU A 1228 46.75 -44.28 -7.05
N GLU A 1229 46.48 -44.53 -8.33
CA GLU A 1229 45.13 -44.77 -8.92
C GLU A 1229 44.72 -46.25 -8.67
N GLU A 1230 43.52 -46.79 -8.97
CA GLU A 1230 42.57 -46.58 -10.06
C GLU A 1230 41.20 -47.25 -9.71
N ALA A 1231 40.28 -47.33 -10.70
CA ALA A 1231 39.12 -48.23 -10.82
C ALA A 1231 37.75 -47.79 -10.24
N VAL A 1232 36.95 -47.18 -11.12
CA VAL A 1232 35.48 -47.12 -11.07
C VAL A 1232 34.88 -48.38 -11.75
N PRO A 1233 33.68 -48.83 -11.34
CA PRO A 1233 32.74 -49.49 -12.27
C PRO A 1233 31.43 -48.72 -12.44
N GLN A 1234 30.90 -48.68 -13.67
CA GLN A 1234 29.66 -47.98 -14.04
C GLN A 1234 28.37 -48.58 -13.47
N ALA A 1235 27.35 -47.72 -13.33
CA ALA A 1235 25.96 -48.03 -13.67
C ALA A 1235 25.19 -46.75 -14.06
N ALA A 1236 25.20 -46.43 -15.36
CA ALA A 1236 24.26 -45.58 -16.12
C ALA A 1236 24.02 -46.34 -17.45
N VAL A 1237 23.09 -46.05 -18.37
CA VAL A 1237 22.47 -44.82 -18.90
C VAL A 1237 21.01 -45.17 -19.28
N GLU A 1238 20.05 -44.25 -19.30
CA GLU A 1238 19.49 -43.50 -20.46
C GLU A 1238 18.55 -42.42 -19.86
N SER A 1239 18.37 -41.22 -20.43
CA SER A 1239 18.56 -40.74 -21.81
C SER A 1239 19.89 -40.02 -22.10
N GLY A 1240 20.27 -39.95 -23.38
CA GLY A 1240 21.57 -39.45 -23.83
C GLY A 1240 21.65 -37.94 -24.10
N PHE A 1241 22.83 -37.36 -23.87
CA PHE A 1241 23.25 -36.09 -24.48
C PHE A 1241 24.77 -36.12 -24.71
N ASN A 1242 25.24 -35.74 -25.89
CA ASN A 1242 26.65 -35.89 -26.28
C ASN A 1242 27.51 -34.68 -25.85
N PRO A 1243 28.48 -34.83 -24.92
CA PRO A 1243 29.27 -33.70 -24.40
C PRO A 1243 30.24 -33.08 -25.43
N ALA A 1244 30.49 -33.71 -26.58
CA ALA A 1244 31.35 -33.15 -27.62
C ALA A 1244 30.75 -31.90 -28.29
N ILE A 1245 29.42 -31.85 -28.44
CA ILE A 1245 28.71 -30.74 -29.11
C ILE A 1245 28.86 -29.44 -28.32
N LEU A 1246 28.80 -29.52 -26.98
CA LEU A 1246 28.95 -28.36 -26.10
C LEU A 1246 30.32 -27.67 -26.25
N ILE A 1247 31.38 -28.47 -26.45
CA ILE A 1247 32.75 -27.95 -26.65
C ILE A 1247 32.90 -27.30 -28.04
N ALA A 1248 32.25 -27.83 -29.07
CA ALA A 1248 32.23 -27.23 -30.40
C ALA A 1248 31.55 -25.85 -30.39
N ILE A 1249 30.38 -25.73 -29.75
CA ILE A 1249 29.64 -24.46 -29.62
C ILE A 1249 30.47 -23.41 -28.86
N ILE A 1250 31.08 -23.78 -27.73
CA ILE A 1250 31.92 -22.88 -26.93
C ILE A 1250 33.13 -22.36 -27.72
N LEU A 1251 33.74 -23.18 -28.58
CA LEU A 1251 34.88 -22.76 -29.40
C LEU A 1251 34.49 -21.88 -30.60
N VAL A 1252 33.30 -22.05 -31.19
CA VAL A 1252 32.79 -21.15 -32.25
C VAL A 1252 32.45 -19.78 -31.67
N VAL A 1253 31.81 -19.71 -30.50
CA VAL A 1253 31.50 -18.43 -29.82
C VAL A 1253 32.78 -17.71 -29.39
N ALA A 1254 33.83 -18.45 -28.96
CA ALA A 1254 35.13 -17.86 -28.62
C ALA A 1254 35.89 -17.26 -29.82
N ALA A 1255 35.63 -17.70 -31.05
CA ALA A 1255 36.35 -17.25 -32.25
C ALA A 1255 35.84 -15.90 -32.81
N ALA A 1256 34.57 -15.55 -32.59
CA ALA A 1256 33.96 -14.32 -33.13
C ALA A 1256 34.33 -13.04 -32.35
N GLY A 1257 34.74 -13.16 -31.08
CA GLY A 1257 34.89 -12.02 -30.16
C GLY A 1257 36.14 -11.14 -30.33
N ALA A 1258 36.99 -11.37 -31.33
CA ALA A 1258 38.38 -10.89 -31.32
C ALA A 1258 38.85 -10.03 -32.53
N ALA A 1259 37.96 -9.46 -33.34
CA ALA A 1259 38.34 -8.59 -34.47
C ALA A 1259 37.30 -7.51 -34.87
N GLY A 1260 36.88 -6.63 -33.95
CA GLY A 1260 35.74 -5.70 -34.19
C GLY A 1260 35.78 -4.29 -33.57
N VAL A 1261 36.94 -3.76 -33.17
CA VAL A 1261 37.11 -2.38 -32.64
C VAL A 1261 37.70 -1.51 -33.78
N VAL A 1262 37.35 -0.24 -34.02
CA VAL A 1262 37.52 0.98 -33.17
C VAL A 1262 36.65 2.15 -33.68
N VAL A 1263 36.41 3.17 -32.82
CA VAL A 1263 35.86 4.52 -33.10
C VAL A 1263 34.32 4.57 -33.26
N TYR A 1264 33.54 5.32 -32.46
CA TYR A 1264 33.85 6.27 -31.37
C TYR A 1264 32.83 6.19 -30.22
N ARG A 1265 33.15 6.74 -29.04
CA ARG A 1265 32.44 6.50 -27.78
C ARG A 1265 31.50 7.63 -27.36
N LYS A 1266 30.27 7.27 -26.92
CA LYS A 1266 29.68 7.70 -25.64
C LYS A 1266 28.42 6.88 -25.32
N LYS A 1267 28.44 6.11 -24.23
CA LYS A 1267 28.03 6.66 -22.94
C LYS A 1267 29.29 6.69 -22.06
#